data_AF-A0A2A5L1I3-F1
#
_entry.id   AF-A0A2A5L1I3-F1
#
_cell.length_a   1.000
_cell.length_b   1.000
_cell.length_c   1.000
_cell.angle_alpha   90.00
_cell.angle_beta   90.00
_cell.angle_gamma   90.00
#
_symmetry.space_group_name_H-M   'P 1'
#
loop_
_entity.id
_entity.type
_entity.pdbx_description
1 polymer ?
#
loop_
_entity_poly.entity_id
_entity_poly.type
_entity_poly.pdbx_seq_one_letter_code
_entity_poly.pdbx_strand_id
1 'polypeptide(L)'
;MTSWYFIQTASGTDGVSYGLNVQGAGSAPGTPIITWGWQGGADNELWAIGDDGSVVSALGSGLYLAPSPEGSGLVISATPAYWSFTAQGTIAAEDGSVITAASAEPLQGALVQLSPAEDGPPATQSWWTAPNMQAIQQQFSAWRYIVSNLTDGDGTTFVLNVKGADESPGTDVIVWQLEADSSNSMWQITSDGRILSAMNRSLLLGAAESDGGPVVIQSALSPESGQTWNFGPSGVIGNPDTGLSLGIDGQPDSLQPGTGPLAVIGAAGGSDPPASFQWQLAPDNPLNTIVMQSPQPFPAFLDEEASVYAYIMDALGIADIRSEYANLTISLSDLHTTISTMPCPPELDQTAWNAVVAELGDEITRADSVRQFFDEFRAYQTSLQTSCTDRGLAIGTLAGLEEGSSMSIGGLILSVFEGILYTVLEAVPGGEEAVSTASIIGNVMEGCINVATNAANVSTTISADPFQVAYAKLWDDIGTAFQSTTDAAGLMETIILSDWGKMQAFYAASMATGPNTLSWPSGQTATLVDNSLPGFEISALQMLLPAKFQIYFYYQNDDSPVNGVPSEAQWVTPGGGSTWVKYWIAGQDSWEAYPDSDLMQQHVWGNGVARSDFFQSCNGWGFATSYWEGTHNVVLTICNQTPNVLTVGYEVIDGSGAFLRPSLLPGVSTAPLPPYGSDTLLATSRMYLDAPIWVKDQSGNLIAELVVNRDPNGFQAGDVWISNQATSGGYSLSSPICNSGDIIDKCSGAAQITIFWSGS
;
A
#
# COMPACT_ATOMS: atom_id res chain seq x y z
N MET A 1 8.15 14.97 19.91
CA MET A 1 9.29 14.18 19.42
C MET A 1 8.73 13.12 18.51
N THR A 2 8.89 13.25 17.21
CA THR A 2 8.21 12.40 16.23
C THR A 2 9.18 11.80 15.21
N SER A 3 10.49 11.79 15.47
CA SER A 3 11.47 11.37 14.47
C SER A 3 12.46 10.37 15.02
N TRP A 4 12.54 9.18 14.41
CA TRP A 4 13.53 8.14 14.72
C TRP A 4 14.59 8.08 13.63
N TYR A 5 15.85 7.92 14.03
CA TYR A 5 17.02 7.95 13.17
C TYR A 5 17.95 6.77 13.49
N PHE A 6 18.57 6.22 12.46
CA PHE A 6 19.80 5.47 12.56
C PHE A 6 20.98 6.46 12.50
N ILE A 7 21.77 6.53 13.56
CA ILE A 7 22.94 7.42 13.64
C ILE A 7 24.16 6.59 13.25
N GLN A 8 24.71 6.83 12.06
CA GLN A 8 25.74 5.98 11.45
C GLN A 8 27.07 6.68 11.25
N THR A 9 28.18 5.94 11.30
CA THR A 9 29.51 6.43 10.95
C THR A 9 29.61 6.70 9.45
N ALA A 10 30.50 7.61 9.06
CA ALA A 10 31.03 7.61 7.69
C ALA A 10 31.67 6.24 7.41
N SER A 11 31.56 5.74 6.18
CA SER A 11 31.96 4.37 5.80
C SER A 11 33.34 4.00 6.32
N GLY A 12 33.45 2.82 6.93
CA GLY A 12 34.75 2.25 7.30
C GLY A 12 35.61 1.95 6.06
N THR A 13 36.89 1.61 6.27
CA THR A 13 37.80 1.21 5.16
C THR A 13 37.36 -0.07 4.43
N ASP A 14 36.38 -0.79 4.97
CA ASP A 14 35.72 -1.96 4.38
C ASP A 14 34.52 -1.60 3.49
N GLY A 15 34.17 -0.31 3.37
CA GLY A 15 33.04 0.17 2.57
C GLY A 15 31.67 -0.03 3.24
N VAL A 16 31.64 -0.38 4.53
CA VAL A 16 30.42 -0.62 5.32
C VAL A 16 30.25 0.51 6.36
N SER A 17 29.04 1.06 6.46
CA SER A 17 28.66 1.99 7.54
C SER A 17 28.10 1.22 8.73
N TYR A 18 28.50 1.62 9.94
CA TYR A 18 28.02 1.07 11.20
C TYR A 18 27.31 2.15 11.99
N GLY A 19 26.24 1.82 12.72
CA GLY A 19 25.52 2.82 13.52
C GLY A 19 25.55 2.57 15.00
N LEU A 20 25.19 3.63 15.74
CA LEU A 20 25.02 3.60 17.18
C LEU A 20 23.99 2.55 17.53
N ASN A 21 24.41 1.59 18.33
CA ASN A 21 23.59 0.46 18.73
C ASN A 21 23.76 0.23 20.23
N VAL A 22 22.64 0.04 20.93
CA VAL A 22 22.63 -0.35 22.34
C VAL A 22 22.99 -1.82 22.43
N GLN A 23 24.13 -2.12 23.06
CA GLN A 23 24.72 -3.45 23.05
C GLN A 23 23.72 -4.52 23.51
N GLY A 24 23.46 -5.49 22.64
CA GLY A 24 22.57 -6.63 22.93
C GLY A 24 21.11 -6.25 23.20
N ALA A 25 20.67 -5.07 22.76
CA ALA A 25 19.34 -4.52 23.05
C ALA A 25 19.02 -4.40 24.55
N GLY A 26 20.04 -4.25 25.40
CA GLY A 26 19.85 -4.08 26.83
C GLY A 26 19.24 -2.71 27.16
N SER A 27 18.06 -2.69 27.78
CA SER A 27 17.35 -1.45 28.17
C SER A 27 17.71 -0.91 29.55
N ALA A 28 18.67 -1.54 30.25
CA ALA A 28 19.11 -1.10 31.57
C ALA A 28 20.05 0.13 31.47
N PRO A 29 19.84 1.21 32.26
CA PRO A 29 20.79 2.32 32.33
C PRO A 29 22.21 1.84 32.67
N GLY A 30 23.20 2.37 31.96
CA GLY A 30 24.59 1.92 31.99
C GLY A 30 24.95 0.89 30.91
N THR A 31 23.99 0.42 30.11
CA THR A 31 24.28 -0.47 28.98
C THR A 31 25.14 0.27 27.94
N PRO A 32 26.29 -0.31 27.51
CA PRO A 32 27.21 0.34 26.57
C PRO A 32 26.60 0.59 25.18
N ILE A 33 27.07 1.65 24.55
CA ILE A 33 26.84 1.91 23.13
C ILE A 33 28.01 1.36 22.32
N ILE A 34 27.66 0.60 21.30
CA ILE A 34 28.59 0.05 20.32
C ILE A 34 28.21 0.55 18.93
N THR A 35 29.10 0.30 17.98
CA THR A 35 28.80 0.37 16.56
C THR A 35 28.32 -1.00 16.09
N TRP A 36 27.26 -1.06 15.30
CA TRP A 36 26.74 -2.32 14.74
C TRP A 36 26.17 -2.09 13.34
N GLY A 37 26.19 -3.13 12.50
CA GLY A 37 25.61 -3.03 11.16
C GLY A 37 24.10 -2.94 11.26
N TRP A 38 23.49 -2.13 10.39
CA TRP A 38 22.04 -1.94 10.32
C TRP A 38 21.28 -3.28 10.26
N GLN A 39 20.28 -3.45 11.14
CA GLN A 39 19.44 -4.65 11.24
C GLN A 39 18.00 -4.42 10.74
N GLY A 40 17.72 -3.32 10.04
CA GLY A 40 16.41 -3.05 9.47
C GLY A 40 15.43 -2.31 10.39
N GLY A 41 15.93 -1.61 11.42
CA GLY A 41 15.14 -0.75 12.30
C GLY A 41 14.78 -1.38 13.64
N ALA A 42 15.66 -2.22 14.20
CA ALA A 42 15.47 -2.75 15.54
C ALA A 42 15.53 -1.62 16.60
N ASP A 43 14.75 -1.70 17.67
CA ASP A 43 14.65 -0.62 18.67
C ASP A 43 16.00 -0.18 19.27
N ASN A 44 16.97 -1.08 19.33
CA ASN A 44 18.30 -0.82 19.86
C ASN A 44 19.25 -0.07 18.91
N GLU A 45 18.87 0.17 17.66
CA GLU A 45 19.63 0.97 16.69
C GLU A 45 18.94 2.30 16.32
N LEU A 46 17.79 2.57 16.94
CA LEU A 46 16.96 3.74 16.65
C LEU A 46 17.06 4.81 17.73
N TRP A 47 17.17 6.05 17.27
CA TRP A 47 17.42 7.21 18.10
C TRP A 47 16.51 8.38 17.71
N ALA A 48 15.81 8.96 18.67
CA ALA A 48 15.08 10.22 18.47
C ALA A 48 15.92 11.39 18.96
N ILE A 49 15.98 12.46 18.17
CA ILE A 49 16.73 13.68 18.51
C ILE A 49 15.71 14.75 18.93
N GLY A 50 15.82 15.23 20.16
CA GLY A 50 15.01 16.31 20.70
C GLY A 50 15.53 17.68 20.26
N ASP A 51 14.64 18.68 20.20
CA ASP A 51 14.98 20.08 19.89
C ASP A 51 15.98 20.69 20.89
N ASP A 52 16.08 20.11 22.08
CA ASP A 52 17.03 20.46 23.13
C ASP A 52 18.42 19.81 22.96
N GLY A 53 18.60 19.01 21.91
CA GLY A 53 19.82 18.23 21.67
C GLY A 53 19.89 16.91 22.43
N SER A 54 18.82 16.50 23.11
CA SER A 54 18.75 15.16 23.71
C SER A 54 18.66 14.09 22.63
N VAL A 55 19.27 12.92 22.88
CA VAL A 55 19.21 11.77 21.96
C VAL A 55 18.64 10.59 22.73
N VAL A 56 17.48 10.09 22.32
CA VAL A 56 16.65 9.10 23.05
C VAL A 56 16.63 7.78 22.30
N SER A 57 16.84 6.65 22.97
CA SER A 57 16.76 5.32 22.35
C SER A 57 15.31 4.84 22.21
N ALA A 58 15.00 4.11 21.13
CA ALA A 58 13.67 3.51 20.93
C ALA A 58 13.38 2.34 21.88
N LEU A 59 14.38 1.78 22.57
CA LEU A 59 14.19 0.73 23.58
C LEU A 59 13.30 1.13 24.77
N GLY A 60 13.04 2.44 24.94
CA GLY A 60 12.09 2.91 25.95
C GLY A 60 12.12 4.42 26.13
N SER A 61 10.93 5.00 26.35
CA SER A 61 10.80 6.42 26.68
C SER A 61 11.58 6.74 27.98
N GLY A 62 12.58 7.61 27.88
CA GLY A 62 13.42 8.02 29.03
C GLY A 62 14.80 7.37 29.08
N LEU A 63 15.22 6.64 28.03
CA LEU A 63 16.59 6.18 27.86
C LEU A 63 17.35 7.10 26.90
N TYR A 64 18.36 7.79 27.40
CA TYR A 64 19.13 8.79 26.68
C TYR A 64 20.55 8.32 26.39
N LEU A 65 21.08 8.68 25.24
CA LEU A 65 22.51 8.59 24.96
C LEU A 65 23.27 9.56 25.87
N ALA A 66 24.19 9.05 26.68
CA ALA A 66 24.95 9.85 27.63
C ALA A 66 26.40 9.35 27.79
N PRO A 67 27.32 10.23 28.22
CA PRO A 67 28.64 9.82 28.68
C PRO A 67 28.54 8.85 29.86
N SER A 68 29.38 7.82 29.85
CA SER A 68 29.49 6.89 30.97
C SER A 68 30.08 7.60 32.20
N PRO A 69 29.50 7.42 33.40
CA PRO A 69 30.10 7.93 34.63
C PRO A 69 31.39 7.19 35.02
N GLU A 70 31.69 6.04 34.38
CA GLU A 70 32.81 5.16 34.74
C GLU A 70 34.01 5.26 33.77
N GLY A 71 33.95 6.09 32.72
CA GLY A 71 35.03 6.23 31.75
C GLY A 71 34.69 7.09 30.54
N SER A 72 35.48 6.98 29.46
CA SER A 72 35.25 7.73 28.21
C SER A 72 34.14 7.16 27.32
N GLY A 73 33.59 5.98 27.64
CA GLY A 73 32.57 5.31 26.84
C GLY A 73 31.20 6.00 26.89
N LEU A 74 30.32 5.68 25.94
CA LEU A 74 28.91 6.07 25.96
C LEU A 74 28.02 4.94 26.44
N VAL A 75 26.92 5.30 27.08
CA VAL A 75 25.90 4.38 27.60
C VAL A 75 24.49 4.93 27.34
N ILE A 76 23.47 4.08 27.44
CA ILE A 76 22.11 4.56 27.70
C ILE A 76 21.95 4.95 29.17
N SER A 77 21.25 6.05 29.45
CA SER A 77 21.08 6.62 30.79
C SER A 77 19.63 7.04 31.03
N ALA A 78 19.18 7.02 32.28
CA ALA A 78 17.88 7.57 32.67
C ALA A 78 17.89 9.11 32.80
N THR A 79 19.07 9.73 32.67
CA THR A 79 19.26 11.19 32.73
C THR A 79 19.74 11.69 31.37
N PRO A 80 19.13 12.74 30.79
CA PRO A 80 19.53 13.25 29.49
C PRO A 80 20.93 13.88 29.53
N ALA A 81 21.68 13.65 28.46
CA ALA A 81 22.78 14.49 28.03
C ALA A 81 22.37 15.19 26.73
N TYR A 82 23.02 16.32 26.44
CA TYR A 82 22.70 17.14 25.28
C TYR A 82 23.88 17.15 24.31
N TRP A 83 23.56 17.08 23.03
CA TRP A 83 24.49 16.88 21.94
C TRP A 83 24.30 17.96 20.88
N SER A 84 25.42 18.44 20.33
CA SER A 84 25.44 19.39 19.20
C SER A 84 25.90 18.68 17.94
N PHE A 85 25.04 18.64 16.92
CA PHE A 85 25.36 18.09 15.60
C PHE A 85 25.97 19.20 14.74
N THR A 86 27.15 18.95 14.18
CA THR A 86 27.86 19.94 13.36
C THR A 86 27.67 19.67 11.86
N ALA A 87 27.89 20.71 11.03
CA ALA A 87 27.81 20.59 9.58
C ALA A 87 28.89 19.66 8.99
N GLN A 88 29.96 19.39 9.74
CA GLN A 88 31.03 18.48 9.38
C GLN A 88 30.72 17.02 9.77
N GLY A 89 29.50 16.74 10.23
CA GLY A 89 29.07 15.40 10.64
C GLY A 89 29.59 14.98 12.02
N THR A 90 30.11 15.87 12.86
CA THR A 90 30.50 15.47 14.22
C THR A 90 29.35 15.65 15.21
N ILE A 91 29.29 14.77 16.22
CA ILE A 91 28.34 14.88 17.33
C ILE A 91 29.13 15.24 18.57
N ALA A 92 28.98 16.47 19.06
CA ALA A 92 29.78 17.03 20.14
C ALA A 92 29.00 17.08 21.46
N ALA A 93 29.68 16.78 22.55
CA ALA A 93 29.24 17.06 23.91
C ALA A 93 29.48 18.54 24.27
N GLU A 94 28.92 18.99 25.40
CA GLU A 94 29.04 20.38 25.89
C GLU A 94 30.50 20.81 26.13
N ASP A 95 31.39 19.88 26.46
CA ASP A 95 32.81 20.14 26.69
C ASP A 95 33.65 20.20 25.40
N GLY A 96 33.03 20.01 24.23
CA GLY A 96 33.68 20.02 22.91
C GLY A 96 34.31 18.69 22.50
N SER A 97 34.23 17.64 23.32
CA SER A 97 34.57 16.29 22.89
C SER A 97 33.52 15.73 21.92
N VAL A 98 33.93 14.85 21.01
CA VAL A 98 33.06 14.27 19.97
C VAL A 98 32.90 12.76 20.13
N ILE A 99 31.73 12.26 19.74
CA ILE A 99 31.43 10.83 19.66
C ILE A 99 32.39 10.17 18.66
N THR A 100 33.04 9.09 19.09
CA THR A 100 34.10 8.40 18.35
C THR A 100 33.97 6.89 18.48
N ALA A 101 34.07 6.15 17.37
CA ALA A 101 34.19 4.70 17.40
C ALA A 101 35.62 4.28 17.77
N ALA A 102 35.79 3.45 18.82
CA ALA A 102 37.07 3.25 19.50
C ALA A 102 38.04 2.25 18.84
N SER A 103 37.68 1.58 17.74
CA SER A 103 38.54 0.55 17.11
C SER A 103 39.24 1.05 15.85
N ALA A 104 40.40 0.45 15.56
CA ALA A 104 40.92 0.37 14.20
C ALA A 104 40.21 -0.82 13.53
N GLU A 105 39.30 -0.53 12.62
CA GLU A 105 38.71 -1.35 11.54
C GLU A 105 38.83 -2.90 11.63
N PRO A 106 37.71 -3.66 11.51
CA PRO A 106 36.34 -3.21 11.24
C PRO A 106 35.66 -2.63 12.48
N LEU A 107 34.74 -1.69 12.26
CA LEU A 107 34.01 -1.03 13.36
C LEU A 107 32.87 -1.88 13.92
N GLN A 108 32.56 -3.06 13.39
CA GLN A 108 31.50 -3.90 13.94
C GLN A 108 31.76 -4.29 15.40
N GLY A 109 30.85 -3.91 16.29
CA GLY A 109 30.92 -4.16 17.72
C GLY A 109 31.90 -3.25 18.47
N ALA A 110 32.47 -2.22 17.83
CA ALA A 110 33.41 -1.33 18.51
C ALA A 110 32.68 -0.45 19.53
N LEU A 111 33.30 -0.24 20.69
CA LEU A 111 32.77 0.66 21.71
C LEU A 111 32.74 2.09 21.18
N VAL A 112 31.70 2.83 21.55
CA VAL A 112 31.59 4.25 21.25
C VAL A 112 32.02 5.05 22.47
N GLN A 113 32.87 6.06 22.26
CA GLN A 113 33.48 6.86 23.31
C GLN A 113 33.56 8.34 22.94
N LEU A 114 33.90 9.19 23.90
CA LEU A 114 34.24 10.59 23.67
C LEU A 114 35.75 10.75 23.46
N SER A 115 36.12 11.52 22.45
CA SER A 115 37.50 11.93 22.21
C SER A 115 37.59 13.40 21.74
N PRO A 116 38.77 14.04 21.79
CA PRO A 116 38.92 15.39 21.26
C PRO A 116 38.59 15.44 19.76
N ALA A 117 37.91 16.51 19.32
CA ALA A 117 37.65 16.74 17.90
C ALA A 117 38.96 16.92 17.12
N GLU A 118 39.10 16.23 15.99
CA GLU A 118 40.22 16.37 15.07
C GLU A 118 39.91 17.36 13.92
N ASP A 119 40.93 18.10 13.46
CA ASP A 119 40.82 18.96 12.28
C ASP A 119 40.72 18.08 11.02
N GLY A 120 39.53 18.08 10.38
CA GLY A 120 39.21 17.12 9.30
C GLY A 120 38.85 15.76 9.89
N PRO A 121 37.65 15.61 10.50
CA PRO A 121 37.32 14.46 11.34
C PRO A 121 37.45 13.15 10.57
N PRO A 122 38.14 12.14 11.12
CA PRO A 122 38.21 10.82 10.49
C PRO A 122 36.82 10.15 10.44
N ALA A 123 36.69 9.07 9.67
CA ALA A 123 35.43 8.33 9.55
C ALA A 123 34.89 7.85 10.91
N THR A 124 35.77 7.58 11.87
CA THR A 124 35.42 7.19 13.25
C THR A 124 34.82 8.32 14.09
N GLN A 125 34.97 9.59 13.69
CA GLN A 125 34.38 10.78 14.34
C GLN A 125 33.26 11.42 13.51
N SER A 126 33.03 10.93 12.28
CA SER A 126 32.03 11.46 11.36
C SER A 126 30.77 10.60 11.42
N TRP A 127 29.63 11.22 11.66
CA TRP A 127 28.33 10.62 11.92
C TRP A 127 27.23 11.32 11.11
N TRP A 128 26.26 10.53 10.66
CA TRP A 128 25.14 10.98 9.84
C TRP A 128 23.85 10.39 10.38
N THR A 129 22.77 11.16 10.34
CA THR A 129 21.44 10.68 10.71
C THR A 129 20.73 10.20 9.45
N ALA A 130 20.52 8.89 9.35
CA ALA A 130 19.60 8.32 8.38
C ALA A 130 18.22 8.18 9.05
N PRO A 131 17.14 8.78 8.55
CA PRO A 131 15.82 8.56 9.11
C PRO A 131 15.48 7.06 9.05
N ASN A 132 14.88 6.54 10.13
CA ASN A 132 14.42 5.17 10.16
C ASN A 132 13.23 5.01 9.21
N MET A 133 13.46 4.29 8.12
CA MET A 133 12.38 3.64 7.40
C MET A 133 12.43 2.18 7.85
N GLN A 134 11.61 1.83 8.85
CA GLN A 134 11.47 0.42 9.23
C GLN A 134 11.18 -0.40 7.98
N ALA A 135 11.70 -1.63 7.93
CA ALA A 135 11.33 -2.60 6.91
C ALA A 135 9.81 -2.56 6.76
N ILE A 136 9.38 -2.03 5.61
CA ILE A 136 7.99 -1.71 5.35
C ILE A 136 7.23 -3.03 5.40
N GLN A 137 6.51 -3.30 6.48
CA GLN A 137 5.43 -4.25 6.39
C GLN A 137 4.46 -3.67 5.37
N GLN A 138 4.35 -4.35 4.24
CA GLN A 138 3.48 -3.98 3.14
C GLN A 138 2.03 -3.96 3.65
N GLN A 139 1.59 -2.79 4.12
CA GLN A 139 0.22 -2.56 4.59
C GLN A 139 -0.74 -2.30 3.42
N PHE A 140 -0.19 -1.88 2.27
CA PHE A 140 -0.95 -1.61 1.06
C PHE A 140 -0.97 -2.86 0.17
N SER A 141 -2.15 -3.48 0.00
CA SER A 141 -2.32 -4.64 -0.87
C SER A 141 -2.41 -4.18 -2.33
N ALA A 142 -1.26 -3.92 -2.95
CA ALA A 142 -1.21 -3.38 -4.31
C ALA A 142 -1.68 -4.38 -5.38
N TRP A 143 -2.41 -3.87 -6.36
CA TRP A 143 -2.72 -4.56 -7.62
C TRP A 143 -1.46 -4.70 -8.46
N ARG A 144 -1.27 -5.89 -9.05
CA ARG A 144 -0.10 -6.21 -9.86
C ARG A 144 -0.44 -7.07 -11.06
N TYR A 145 0.38 -6.96 -12.09
CA TYR A 145 0.56 -7.97 -13.11
C TYR A 145 1.68 -8.93 -12.71
N ILE A 146 1.50 -10.21 -13.03
CA ILE A 146 2.56 -11.22 -12.96
C ILE A 146 3.08 -11.40 -14.39
N VAL A 147 4.20 -10.76 -14.69
CA VAL A 147 4.79 -10.62 -16.02
C VAL A 147 5.76 -11.76 -16.28
N SER A 148 5.68 -12.38 -17.46
CA SER A 148 6.64 -13.38 -17.90
C SER A 148 7.96 -12.74 -18.35
N ASN A 149 9.09 -13.36 -18.03
CA ASN A 149 10.39 -12.96 -18.60
C ASN A 149 10.57 -13.36 -20.07
N LEU A 150 9.66 -14.15 -20.64
CA LEU A 150 9.71 -14.51 -22.06
C LEU A 150 9.15 -13.37 -22.93
N THR A 151 9.80 -13.14 -24.07
CA THR A 151 9.39 -12.14 -25.06
C THR A 151 9.11 -12.79 -26.41
N ASP A 152 8.51 -12.03 -27.33
CA ASP A 152 8.29 -12.42 -28.73
C ASP A 152 9.33 -11.81 -29.69
N GLY A 153 10.25 -10.99 -29.19
CA GLY A 153 11.23 -10.23 -29.98
C GLY A 153 10.72 -8.90 -30.55
N ASP A 154 9.41 -8.65 -30.49
CA ASP A 154 8.76 -7.40 -30.93
C ASP A 154 8.39 -6.48 -29.74
N GLY A 155 8.70 -6.90 -28.51
CA GLY A 155 8.48 -6.14 -27.28
C GLY A 155 7.06 -6.27 -26.72
N THR A 156 6.33 -7.34 -27.06
CA THR A 156 5.03 -7.62 -26.44
C THR A 156 5.23 -8.08 -25.00
N THR A 157 4.51 -7.46 -24.08
CA THR A 157 4.48 -7.91 -22.68
C THR A 157 3.46 -9.02 -22.49
N PHE A 158 3.89 -10.11 -21.86
CA PHE A 158 3.06 -11.26 -21.55
C PHE A 158 2.84 -11.37 -20.05
N VAL A 159 1.60 -11.65 -19.65
CA VAL A 159 1.15 -11.67 -18.27
C VAL A 159 0.35 -12.93 -17.98
N LEU A 160 0.31 -13.31 -16.70
CA LEU A 160 -0.56 -14.36 -16.20
C LEU A 160 -2.03 -13.92 -16.31
N ASN A 161 -2.86 -14.74 -16.94
CA ASN A 161 -4.22 -14.38 -17.35
C ASN A 161 -5.22 -15.52 -17.13
N VAL A 162 -6.42 -15.19 -16.66
CA VAL A 162 -7.54 -16.15 -16.57
C VAL A 162 -8.17 -16.33 -17.95
N LYS A 163 -8.09 -17.57 -18.46
CA LYS A 163 -8.47 -17.90 -19.83
C LYS A 163 -9.91 -17.51 -20.13
N GLY A 164 -10.08 -16.65 -21.14
CA GLY A 164 -11.39 -16.24 -21.64
C GLY A 164 -12.22 -15.41 -20.65
N ALA A 165 -11.60 -14.92 -19.56
CA ALA A 165 -12.29 -14.24 -18.49
C ALA A 165 -13.47 -15.06 -17.91
N ASP A 166 -13.32 -16.38 -17.81
CA ASP A 166 -14.30 -17.26 -17.15
C ASP A 166 -14.05 -17.31 -15.64
N GLU A 167 -15.00 -16.83 -14.84
CA GLU A 167 -14.94 -16.82 -13.36
C GLU A 167 -15.21 -18.19 -12.71
N SER A 168 -15.42 -19.25 -13.50
CA SER A 168 -15.71 -20.57 -12.96
C SER A 168 -14.47 -21.16 -12.24
N PRO A 169 -14.58 -21.61 -10.97
CA PRO A 169 -13.50 -22.34 -10.33
C PRO A 169 -13.07 -23.56 -11.16
N GLY A 170 -11.76 -23.76 -11.31
CA GLY A 170 -11.14 -24.77 -12.17
C GLY A 170 -10.81 -24.27 -13.58
N THR A 171 -11.12 -23.03 -13.92
CA THR A 171 -10.71 -22.42 -15.20
C THR A 171 -9.19 -22.31 -15.29
N ASP A 172 -8.63 -22.70 -16.43
CA ASP A 172 -7.20 -22.62 -16.74
C ASP A 172 -6.68 -21.19 -16.62
N VAL A 173 -5.48 -21.07 -16.06
CA VAL A 173 -4.66 -19.87 -16.18
C VAL A 173 -3.67 -20.07 -17.31
N ILE A 174 -3.53 -19.03 -18.13
CA ILE A 174 -2.66 -19.00 -19.31
C ILE A 174 -1.69 -17.84 -19.23
N VAL A 175 -0.70 -17.84 -20.11
CA VAL A 175 0.11 -16.65 -20.37
C VAL A 175 -0.43 -15.96 -21.61
N TRP A 176 -0.88 -14.73 -21.47
CA TRP A 176 -1.50 -13.95 -22.53
C TRP A 176 -0.79 -12.61 -22.73
N GLN A 177 -0.92 -12.02 -23.90
CA GLN A 177 -0.46 -10.65 -24.13
C GLN A 177 -1.23 -9.70 -23.21
N LEU A 178 -0.58 -8.69 -22.65
CA LEU A 178 -1.28 -7.68 -21.87
C LEU A 178 -2.26 -6.91 -22.76
N GLU A 179 -3.46 -6.63 -22.26
CA GLU A 179 -4.50 -5.86 -22.95
C GLU A 179 -5.09 -4.83 -21.98
N ALA A 180 -5.43 -3.64 -22.49
CA ALA A 180 -6.09 -2.61 -21.69
C ALA A 180 -7.50 -3.06 -21.28
N ASP A 181 -7.98 -2.54 -20.15
CA ASP A 181 -9.33 -2.77 -19.64
C ASP A 181 -9.64 -4.27 -19.41
N SER A 182 -8.60 -5.02 -19.01
CA SER A 182 -8.59 -6.48 -18.93
C SER A 182 -8.30 -6.98 -17.50
N SER A 183 -9.33 -6.95 -16.64
CA SER A 183 -9.25 -7.41 -15.25
C SER A 183 -8.80 -8.87 -15.07
N ASN A 184 -8.94 -9.72 -16.09
CA ASN A 184 -8.49 -11.13 -16.04
C ASN A 184 -6.96 -11.31 -16.05
N SER A 185 -6.17 -10.25 -16.20
CA SER A 185 -4.71 -10.26 -16.07
C SER A 185 -4.20 -9.70 -14.74
N MET A 186 -5.09 -9.14 -13.92
CA MET A 186 -4.72 -8.37 -12.75
C MET A 186 -4.96 -9.15 -11.46
N TRP A 187 -4.00 -9.03 -10.54
CA TRP A 187 -3.92 -9.85 -9.34
C TRP A 187 -3.63 -9.00 -8.13
N GLN A 188 -4.13 -9.41 -6.97
CA GLN A 188 -3.76 -8.84 -5.68
C GLN A 188 -2.99 -9.88 -4.89
N ILE A 189 -1.79 -9.54 -4.44
CA ILE A 189 -0.95 -10.43 -3.62
C ILE A 189 -1.19 -10.09 -2.16
N THR A 190 -1.45 -11.11 -1.36
CA THR A 190 -1.72 -10.97 0.07
C THR A 190 -0.50 -11.31 0.90
N SER A 191 -0.47 -10.82 2.13
CA SER A 191 0.61 -11.07 3.09
C SER A 191 0.77 -12.55 3.46
N ASP A 192 -0.29 -13.36 3.35
CA ASP A 192 -0.26 -14.81 3.57
C ASP A 192 0.12 -15.63 2.32
N GLY A 193 0.55 -14.95 1.24
CA GLY A 193 1.06 -15.59 0.02
C GLY A 193 -0.03 -16.05 -0.94
N ARG A 194 -1.27 -15.61 -0.80
CA ARG A 194 -2.31 -15.84 -1.80
C ARG A 194 -2.26 -14.80 -2.91
N ILE A 195 -2.82 -15.18 -4.05
CA ILE A 195 -2.89 -14.34 -5.24
C ILE A 195 -4.35 -14.31 -5.68
N LEU A 196 -5.06 -13.21 -5.41
CA LEU A 196 -6.48 -13.04 -5.72
C LEU A 196 -6.64 -12.51 -7.14
N SER A 197 -7.65 -12.99 -7.86
CA SER A 197 -8.02 -12.45 -9.16
C SER A 197 -8.82 -11.15 -9.02
N ALA A 198 -8.53 -10.15 -9.84
CA ALA A 198 -9.32 -8.92 -9.92
C ALA A 198 -10.74 -9.15 -10.45
N MET A 199 -10.95 -10.20 -11.26
CA MET A 199 -12.28 -10.50 -11.82
C MET A 199 -13.31 -10.80 -10.74
N ASN A 200 -12.88 -11.57 -9.73
CA ASN A 200 -13.71 -11.96 -8.61
C ASN A 200 -12.80 -12.30 -7.43
N ARG A 201 -12.87 -11.50 -6.37
CA ARG A 201 -11.98 -11.61 -5.21
C ARG A 201 -12.25 -12.84 -4.33
N SER A 202 -13.28 -13.63 -4.67
CA SER A 202 -13.47 -14.98 -4.14
C SER A 202 -12.69 -16.06 -4.92
N LEU A 203 -11.91 -15.67 -5.93
CA LEU A 203 -11.07 -16.57 -6.74
C LEU A 203 -9.59 -16.31 -6.47
N LEU A 204 -8.84 -17.40 -6.30
CA LEU A 204 -7.42 -17.43 -6.00
C LEU A 204 -6.67 -18.17 -7.09
N LEU A 205 -5.39 -17.85 -7.29
CA LEU A 205 -4.49 -18.70 -8.06
C LEU A 205 -4.22 -20.00 -7.31
N GLY A 206 -4.56 -21.13 -7.92
CA GLY A 206 -4.38 -22.47 -7.36
C GLY A 206 -3.52 -23.36 -8.25
N ALA A 207 -2.64 -24.13 -7.63
CA ALA A 207 -1.83 -25.14 -8.30
C ALA A 207 -2.48 -26.52 -8.24
N ALA A 208 -2.31 -27.31 -9.31
CA ALA A 208 -2.52 -28.75 -9.25
C ALA A 208 -1.48 -29.45 -8.34
N GLU A 209 -1.82 -30.64 -7.85
CA GLU A 209 -0.97 -31.40 -6.89
C GLU A 209 0.27 -32.07 -7.51
N SER A 210 0.41 -32.09 -8.84
CA SER A 210 1.44 -32.85 -9.54
C SER A 210 2.24 -32.01 -10.53
N ASP A 211 3.52 -32.35 -10.69
CA ASP A 211 4.42 -31.78 -11.70
C ASP A 211 3.83 -31.86 -13.13
N GLY A 212 3.93 -30.76 -13.87
CA GLY A 212 3.28 -30.54 -15.17
C GLY A 212 1.76 -30.33 -15.09
N GLY A 213 1.18 -30.27 -13.89
CA GLY A 213 -0.24 -30.02 -13.68
C GLY A 213 -0.61 -28.56 -13.96
N PRO A 214 -1.86 -28.27 -14.38
CA PRO A 214 -2.29 -26.93 -14.71
C PRO A 214 -2.37 -26.04 -13.46
N VAL A 215 -2.14 -24.75 -13.67
CA VAL A 215 -2.53 -23.71 -12.73
C VAL A 215 -3.91 -23.20 -13.14
N VAL A 216 -4.80 -23.07 -12.16
CA VAL A 216 -6.21 -22.73 -12.36
C VAL A 216 -6.63 -21.68 -11.34
N ILE A 217 -7.74 -21.00 -11.58
CA ILE A 217 -8.41 -20.24 -10.52
C ILE A 217 -9.24 -21.18 -9.64
N GLN A 218 -9.15 -21.02 -8.32
CA GLN A 218 -9.87 -21.82 -7.33
C GLN A 218 -10.68 -20.94 -6.39
N SER A 219 -11.67 -21.51 -5.72
CA SER A 219 -12.49 -20.77 -4.77
C SER A 219 -11.75 -20.51 -3.46
N ALA A 220 -11.69 -19.25 -3.03
CA ALA A 220 -11.20 -18.85 -1.71
C ALA A 220 -12.07 -19.40 -0.56
N LEU A 221 -13.32 -19.75 -0.85
CA LEU A 221 -14.27 -20.28 0.14
C LEU A 221 -14.01 -21.74 0.50
N SER A 222 -13.22 -22.44 -0.30
CA SER A 222 -12.85 -23.84 -0.09
C SER A 222 -11.34 -23.93 -0.17
N PRO A 223 -10.63 -23.56 0.92
CA PRO A 223 -9.18 -23.59 0.92
C PRO A 223 -8.69 -25.02 0.65
N GLU A 224 -8.00 -25.18 -0.47
CA GLU A 224 -7.35 -26.42 -0.93
C GLU A 224 -5.83 -26.27 -0.81
N SER A 225 -5.11 -27.40 -0.76
CA SER A 225 -3.65 -27.38 -0.89
C SER A 225 -3.27 -26.81 -2.25
N GLY A 226 -2.23 -25.97 -2.29
CA GLY A 226 -1.72 -25.38 -3.52
C GLY A 226 -2.22 -23.96 -3.81
N GLN A 227 -2.91 -23.31 -2.87
CA GLN A 227 -3.41 -21.92 -3.02
C GLN A 227 -2.48 -20.84 -2.45
N THR A 228 -1.33 -21.24 -1.91
CA THR A 228 -0.31 -20.33 -1.38
C THR A 228 0.91 -20.33 -2.30
N TRP A 229 1.59 -19.19 -2.33
CA TRP A 229 2.69 -18.90 -3.23
C TRP A 229 3.75 -18.08 -2.50
N ASN A 230 5.01 -18.43 -2.72
CA ASN A 230 6.17 -17.76 -2.19
C ASN A 230 6.97 -17.15 -3.34
N PHE A 231 7.27 -15.87 -3.23
CA PHE A 231 8.10 -15.15 -4.18
C PHE A 231 9.57 -15.36 -3.81
N GLY A 232 10.25 -16.18 -4.60
CA GLY A 232 11.65 -16.55 -4.42
C GLY A 232 12.61 -15.66 -5.21
N PRO A 233 13.92 -15.84 -4.98
CA PRO A 233 14.95 -15.13 -5.75
C PRO A 233 14.86 -15.47 -7.24
N SER A 234 15.40 -14.59 -8.09
CA SER A 234 15.44 -14.76 -9.55
C SER A 234 14.07 -14.87 -10.22
N GLY A 235 13.01 -14.35 -9.59
CA GLY A 235 11.66 -14.31 -10.16
C GLY A 235 10.90 -15.64 -10.10
N VAL A 236 11.37 -16.61 -9.30
CA VAL A 236 10.67 -17.90 -9.15
C VAL A 236 9.50 -17.76 -8.19
N ILE A 237 8.30 -18.08 -8.65
CA ILE A 237 7.10 -18.12 -7.79
C ILE A 237 6.87 -19.59 -7.40
N GLY A 238 7.24 -19.94 -6.18
CA GLY A 238 7.16 -21.29 -5.63
C GLY A 238 5.84 -21.56 -4.92
N ASN A 239 5.38 -22.79 -4.93
CA ASN A 239 4.22 -23.23 -4.17
C ASN A 239 4.70 -24.11 -3.00
N PRO A 240 4.55 -23.66 -1.73
CA PRO A 240 5.12 -24.37 -0.59
C PRO A 240 4.46 -25.73 -0.33
N ASP A 241 3.19 -25.91 -0.72
CA ASP A 241 2.46 -27.16 -0.50
C ASP A 241 2.97 -28.29 -1.40
N THR A 242 3.30 -27.97 -2.65
CA THR A 242 3.80 -28.94 -3.64
C THR A 242 5.32 -29.02 -3.72
N GLY A 243 6.03 -27.97 -3.28
CA GLY A 243 7.48 -27.82 -3.46
C GLY A 243 7.90 -27.56 -4.92
N LEU A 244 6.94 -27.21 -5.78
CA LEU A 244 7.15 -26.91 -7.20
C LEU A 244 6.96 -25.41 -7.47
N SER A 245 7.11 -24.96 -8.72
CA SER A 245 7.07 -23.53 -9.08
C SER A 245 6.20 -23.26 -10.30
N LEU A 246 5.65 -22.05 -10.36
CA LEU A 246 4.89 -21.55 -11.50
C LEU A 246 5.78 -21.49 -12.75
N GLY A 247 5.35 -22.14 -13.82
CA GLY A 247 6.02 -22.12 -15.11
C GLY A 247 5.05 -22.16 -16.28
N ILE A 248 5.60 -22.28 -17.48
CA ILE A 248 4.86 -22.29 -18.74
C ILE A 248 4.97 -23.67 -19.39
N ASP A 249 3.83 -24.22 -19.81
CA ASP A 249 3.77 -25.55 -20.42
C ASP A 249 4.68 -25.65 -21.65
N GLY A 250 5.35 -26.79 -21.79
CA GLY A 250 6.32 -27.03 -22.86
C GLY A 250 7.64 -26.26 -22.74
N GLN A 251 7.82 -25.41 -21.72
CA GLN A 251 9.03 -24.61 -21.47
C GLN A 251 9.56 -23.91 -22.73
N PRO A 252 8.76 -23.03 -23.36
CA PRO A 252 9.15 -22.38 -24.60
C PRO A 252 10.31 -21.39 -24.36
N ASP A 253 11.14 -21.21 -25.38
CA ASP A 253 12.20 -20.19 -25.38
C ASP A 253 11.67 -18.78 -25.71
N SER A 254 10.46 -18.67 -26.26
CA SER A 254 9.81 -17.41 -26.64
C SER A 254 8.29 -17.57 -26.69
N LEU A 255 7.55 -16.47 -26.47
CA LEU A 255 6.09 -16.44 -26.59
C LEU A 255 5.66 -15.84 -27.92
N GLN A 256 4.40 -16.08 -28.31
CA GLN A 256 3.80 -15.51 -29.52
C GLN A 256 2.41 -14.98 -29.19
N PRO A 257 2.06 -13.75 -29.64
CA PRO A 257 0.73 -13.18 -29.46
C PRO A 257 -0.39 -14.12 -29.91
N GLY A 258 -1.48 -14.15 -29.15
CA GLY A 258 -2.68 -14.95 -29.46
C GLY A 258 -2.58 -16.47 -29.24
N THR A 259 -1.46 -17.00 -28.74
CA THR A 259 -1.30 -18.46 -28.56
C THR A 259 -1.83 -18.99 -27.22
N GLY A 260 -1.64 -18.25 -26.14
CA GLY A 260 -2.15 -18.58 -24.81
C GLY A 260 -1.67 -19.91 -24.23
N PRO A 261 -0.34 -20.17 -24.12
CA PRO A 261 0.14 -21.39 -23.48
C PRO A 261 -0.32 -21.48 -22.03
N LEU A 262 -0.53 -22.71 -21.56
CA LEU A 262 -0.98 -22.97 -20.19
C LEU A 262 0.09 -22.59 -19.18
N ALA A 263 -0.34 -21.97 -18.08
CA ALA A 263 0.46 -21.91 -16.87
C ALA A 263 0.38 -23.26 -16.17
N VAL A 264 1.53 -23.78 -15.75
CA VAL A 264 1.67 -25.09 -15.10
C VAL A 264 2.52 -24.96 -13.85
N ILE A 265 2.45 -25.97 -13.00
CA ILE A 265 3.40 -26.11 -11.90
C ILE A 265 4.47 -27.14 -12.25
N GLY A 266 5.75 -26.85 -11.95
CA GLY A 266 6.82 -27.80 -12.18
C GLY A 266 8.16 -27.44 -11.54
N ALA A 267 9.15 -28.30 -11.74
CA ALA A 267 10.48 -28.09 -11.16
C ALA A 267 11.25 -26.99 -11.91
N ALA A 268 11.48 -25.84 -11.26
CA ALA A 268 12.20 -24.70 -11.83
C ALA A 268 13.70 -24.97 -12.12
N GLY A 269 14.27 -26.07 -11.62
CA GLY A 269 15.69 -26.39 -11.79
C GLY A 269 16.58 -25.84 -10.68
N GLY A 270 17.90 -25.82 -10.91
CA GLY A 270 18.92 -25.45 -9.91
C GLY A 270 18.99 -23.94 -9.63
N SER A 271 20.18 -23.43 -9.30
CA SER A 271 20.39 -22.01 -8.95
C SER A 271 20.11 -21.00 -10.08
N ASP A 272 19.87 -21.47 -11.30
CA ASP A 272 19.63 -20.65 -12.49
C ASP A 272 18.41 -21.22 -13.25
N PRO A 273 17.18 -20.79 -12.89
CA PRO A 273 15.95 -21.35 -13.44
C PRO A 273 15.72 -20.91 -14.89
N PRO A 274 15.11 -21.73 -15.77
CA PRO A 274 14.76 -21.32 -17.14
C PRO A 274 13.83 -20.10 -17.15
N ALA A 275 13.90 -19.28 -18.20
CA ALA A 275 13.06 -18.08 -18.34
C ALA A 275 11.55 -18.38 -18.30
N SER A 276 11.13 -19.59 -18.69
CA SER A 276 9.74 -20.06 -18.56
C SER A 276 9.25 -20.25 -17.12
N PHE A 277 10.13 -20.13 -16.12
CA PHE A 277 9.84 -20.18 -14.69
C PHE A 277 10.18 -18.86 -13.97
N GLN A 278 10.60 -17.85 -14.72
CA GLN A 278 10.96 -16.55 -14.16
C GLN A 278 9.86 -15.53 -14.46
N TRP A 279 9.44 -14.86 -13.41
CA TRP A 279 8.35 -13.89 -13.41
C TRP A 279 8.80 -12.59 -12.75
N GLN A 280 8.20 -11.49 -13.18
CA GLN A 280 8.34 -10.18 -12.59
C GLN A 280 6.99 -9.67 -12.11
N LEU A 281 7.00 -8.82 -11.09
CA LEU A 281 5.81 -8.10 -10.66
C LEU A 281 5.80 -6.72 -11.30
N ALA A 282 4.62 -6.27 -11.74
CA ALA A 282 4.44 -4.92 -12.25
C ALA A 282 3.22 -4.28 -11.56
N PRO A 283 3.39 -3.30 -10.64
CA PRO A 283 4.66 -2.71 -10.17
C PRO A 283 5.52 -3.67 -9.32
N ASP A 284 6.84 -3.42 -9.27
CA ASP A 284 7.84 -4.17 -8.45
C ASP A 284 8.39 -3.36 -7.26
N ASN A 285 7.91 -2.12 -7.07
CA ASN A 285 8.31 -1.21 -5.99
C ASN A 285 9.84 -0.99 -5.84
N PRO A 286 10.55 -0.65 -6.93
CA PRO A 286 12.01 -0.42 -6.93
C PRO A 286 12.40 0.77 -6.05
N LEU A 287 11.52 1.78 -5.92
CA LEU A 287 11.80 2.98 -5.13
C LEU A 287 12.03 2.63 -3.66
N ASN A 288 11.18 1.79 -3.07
CA ASN A 288 11.36 1.34 -1.69
C ASN A 288 12.70 0.59 -1.53
N THR A 289 13.01 -0.32 -2.46
CA THR A 289 14.28 -1.04 -2.47
C THR A 289 15.48 -0.09 -2.51
N ILE A 290 15.43 0.96 -3.33
CA ILE A 290 16.50 1.97 -3.43
C ILE A 290 16.66 2.74 -2.13
N VAL A 291 15.57 3.24 -1.55
CA VAL A 291 15.65 4.05 -0.33
C VAL A 291 16.12 3.23 0.88
N MET A 292 15.83 1.92 0.90
CA MET A 292 16.32 0.98 1.92
C MET A 292 17.77 0.49 1.71
N GLN A 293 18.44 0.86 0.61
CA GLN A 293 19.83 0.45 0.39
C GLN A 293 20.74 1.00 1.49
N SER A 294 21.75 0.20 1.87
CA SER A 294 22.80 0.64 2.78
C SER A 294 23.43 1.92 2.25
N PRO A 295 23.60 2.95 3.10
CA PRO A 295 24.11 4.22 2.63
C PRO A 295 25.50 4.12 1.99
N GLN A 296 25.71 4.88 0.91
CA GLN A 296 26.99 4.96 0.21
C GLN A 296 27.38 6.44 0.05
N PRO A 297 28.53 6.87 0.61
CA PRO A 297 28.95 8.25 0.53
C PRO A 297 29.34 8.62 -0.90
N PHE A 298 29.31 9.91 -1.19
CA PHE A 298 29.86 10.44 -2.43
C PHE A 298 31.38 10.22 -2.50
N PRO A 299 31.96 10.06 -3.71
CA PRO A 299 33.39 9.90 -3.87
C PRO A 299 34.16 11.07 -3.25
N ALA A 300 35.22 10.78 -2.50
CA ALA A 300 36.05 11.83 -1.92
C ALA A 300 37.05 12.35 -2.97
N PHE A 301 37.16 13.66 -3.12
CA PHE A 301 38.25 14.29 -3.85
C PHE A 301 39.48 14.38 -2.95
N LEU A 302 40.59 13.80 -3.37
CA LEU A 302 41.84 13.75 -2.60
C LEU A 302 42.96 14.52 -3.31
N ASP A 303 43.99 14.90 -2.57
CA ASP A 303 45.21 15.51 -3.10
C ASP A 303 44.95 16.70 -4.06
N GLU A 304 45.40 16.61 -5.31
CA GLU A 304 45.20 17.65 -6.32
C GLU A 304 43.73 17.87 -6.69
N GLU A 305 42.89 16.83 -6.64
CA GLU A 305 41.45 16.92 -6.92
C GLU A 305 40.72 17.74 -5.84
N ALA A 306 41.15 17.65 -4.58
CA ALA A 306 40.58 18.46 -3.49
C ALA A 306 40.82 19.96 -3.71
N SER A 307 41.98 20.33 -4.26
CA SER A 307 42.32 21.73 -4.58
C SER A 307 41.48 22.26 -5.75
N VAL A 308 41.27 21.41 -6.76
CA VAL A 308 40.39 21.71 -7.90
C VAL A 308 38.95 21.90 -7.42
N TYR A 309 38.44 20.97 -6.60
CA TYR A 309 37.09 21.02 -6.07
C TYR A 309 36.85 22.33 -5.30
N ALA A 310 37.74 22.68 -4.38
CA ALA A 310 37.66 23.92 -3.61
C ALA A 310 37.66 25.18 -4.51
N TYR A 311 38.46 25.17 -5.60
CA TYR A 311 38.47 26.27 -6.56
C TYR A 311 37.12 26.42 -7.28
N ILE A 312 36.54 25.30 -7.75
CA ILE A 312 35.24 25.32 -8.43
C ILE A 312 34.15 25.83 -7.47
N MET A 313 34.17 25.41 -6.21
CA MET A 313 33.19 25.85 -5.20
C MET A 313 33.27 27.37 -4.94
N ASP A 314 34.49 27.90 -4.75
CA ASP A 314 34.71 29.35 -4.59
C ASP A 314 34.25 30.14 -5.82
N ALA A 315 34.54 29.64 -7.03
CA ALA A 315 34.12 30.25 -8.28
C ALA A 315 32.59 30.27 -8.47
N LEU A 316 31.90 29.24 -7.95
CA LEU A 316 30.43 29.17 -7.93
C LEU A 316 29.81 29.96 -6.77
N GLY A 317 30.59 30.35 -5.77
CA GLY A 317 30.12 31.04 -4.58
C GLY A 317 29.29 30.16 -3.63
N ILE A 318 29.54 28.84 -3.64
CA ILE A 318 28.86 27.85 -2.80
C ILE A 318 29.87 27.15 -1.89
N ALA A 319 29.42 26.65 -0.75
CA ALA A 319 30.30 25.93 0.18
C ALA A 319 30.59 24.50 -0.30
N ASP A 320 29.55 23.82 -0.81
CA ASP A 320 29.61 22.44 -1.27
C ASP A 320 28.50 22.24 -2.32
N ILE A 321 28.84 21.69 -3.49
CA ILE A 321 27.82 21.46 -4.52
C ILE A 321 26.86 20.35 -4.14
N ARG A 322 27.32 19.38 -3.34
CA ARG A 322 26.50 18.25 -2.91
C ARG A 322 25.36 18.67 -1.98
N SER A 323 25.55 19.75 -1.20
CA SER A 323 24.46 20.37 -0.43
C SER A 323 23.40 21.04 -1.30
N GLU A 324 23.74 21.39 -2.55
CA GLU A 324 22.81 22.03 -3.48
C GLU A 324 21.95 21.03 -4.27
N TYR A 325 22.27 19.74 -4.25
CA TYR A 325 21.47 18.73 -4.95
C TYR A 325 20.02 18.70 -4.45
N ALA A 326 19.81 18.81 -3.14
CA ALA A 326 18.47 18.92 -2.53
C ALA A 326 17.88 20.34 -2.54
N ASN A 327 18.64 21.35 -3.00
CA ASN A 327 18.17 22.74 -3.04
C ASN A 327 17.33 23.01 -4.30
N LEU A 328 16.01 22.89 -4.15
CA LEU A 328 15.05 23.09 -5.25
C LEU A 328 15.04 24.51 -5.85
N THR A 329 15.68 25.49 -5.20
CA THR A 329 15.76 26.87 -5.70
C THR A 329 16.87 27.10 -6.73
N ILE A 330 17.82 26.17 -6.83
CA ILE A 330 18.94 26.23 -7.77
C ILE A 330 18.67 25.33 -8.97
N SER A 331 19.08 25.81 -10.15
CA SER A 331 19.07 25.06 -11.41
C SER A 331 20.35 24.22 -11.54
N LEU A 332 20.21 22.91 -11.40
CA LEU A 332 21.33 21.98 -11.54
C LEU A 332 21.89 21.97 -12.98
N SER A 333 21.03 22.11 -13.99
CA SER A 333 21.46 22.23 -15.38
C SER A 333 22.33 23.48 -15.64
N ASP A 334 22.04 24.59 -14.96
CA ASP A 334 22.84 25.82 -15.08
C ASP A 334 24.19 25.67 -14.37
N LEU A 335 24.22 25.01 -13.21
CA LEU A 335 25.47 24.65 -12.52
C LEU A 335 26.34 23.74 -13.40
N HIS A 336 25.74 22.69 -13.98
CA HIS A 336 26.45 21.78 -14.88
C HIS A 336 27.05 22.52 -16.10
N THR A 337 26.28 23.42 -16.71
CA THR A 337 26.76 24.25 -17.82
C THR A 337 27.91 25.17 -17.39
N THR A 338 27.81 25.75 -16.19
CA THR A 338 28.85 26.64 -15.65
C THR A 338 30.15 25.88 -15.39
N ILE A 339 30.08 24.71 -14.76
CA ILE A 339 31.25 23.86 -14.45
C ILE A 339 31.90 23.33 -15.72
N SER A 340 31.11 22.80 -16.66
CA SER A 340 31.61 22.22 -17.91
C SER A 340 32.27 23.25 -18.85
N THR A 341 31.92 24.53 -18.72
CA THR A 341 32.52 25.63 -19.51
C THR A 341 33.60 26.40 -18.76
N MET A 342 33.83 26.10 -17.48
CA MET A 342 34.84 26.76 -16.66
C MET A 342 36.25 26.38 -17.15
N PRO A 343 37.12 27.36 -17.44
CA PRO A 343 38.49 27.06 -17.87
C PRO A 343 39.36 26.66 -16.68
N CYS A 344 40.19 25.62 -16.85
CA CYS A 344 41.20 25.24 -15.86
C CYS A 344 42.21 26.39 -15.66
N PRO A 345 42.40 26.90 -14.42
CA PRO A 345 43.45 27.84 -14.10
C PRO A 345 44.85 27.25 -14.36
N PRO A 346 45.84 28.06 -14.75
CA PRO A 346 47.21 27.58 -15.02
C PRO A 346 47.91 26.97 -13.80
N GLU A 347 47.48 27.30 -12.59
CA GLU A 347 48.08 26.84 -11.34
C GLU A 347 47.57 25.47 -10.86
N LEU A 348 46.49 24.96 -11.45
CA LEU A 348 45.88 23.68 -11.09
C LEU A 348 46.27 22.56 -12.08
N ASP A 349 46.30 21.32 -11.60
CA ASP A 349 46.59 20.17 -12.44
C ASP A 349 45.43 19.88 -13.41
N GLN A 350 45.73 19.79 -14.71
CA GLN A 350 44.72 19.61 -15.75
C GLN A 350 44.06 18.22 -15.72
N THR A 351 44.77 17.20 -15.23
CA THR A 351 44.21 15.83 -15.14
C THR A 351 43.22 15.76 -13.99
N ALA A 352 43.59 16.29 -12.82
CA ALA A 352 42.70 16.45 -11.67
C ALA A 352 41.50 17.32 -12.02
N TRP A 353 41.69 18.42 -12.78
CA TRP A 353 40.60 19.25 -13.28
C TRP A 353 39.57 18.44 -14.07
N ASN A 354 40.04 17.66 -15.05
CA ASN A 354 39.15 16.87 -15.89
C ASN A 354 38.42 15.77 -15.10
N ALA A 355 39.09 15.16 -14.11
CA ALA A 355 38.50 14.14 -13.25
C ALA A 355 37.38 14.72 -12.37
N VAL A 356 37.62 15.84 -11.69
CA VAL A 356 36.62 16.50 -10.84
C VAL A 356 35.44 17.00 -11.69
N VAL A 357 35.69 17.65 -12.82
CA VAL A 357 34.61 18.14 -13.71
C VAL A 357 33.77 16.99 -14.25
N ALA A 358 34.38 15.85 -14.58
CA ALA A 358 33.65 14.67 -15.04
C ALA A 358 32.80 14.05 -13.91
N GLU A 359 33.37 13.86 -12.72
CA GLU A 359 32.63 13.31 -11.57
C GLU A 359 31.47 14.21 -11.18
N LEU A 360 31.67 15.54 -11.09
CA LEU A 360 30.60 16.48 -10.82
C LEU A 360 29.54 16.51 -11.94
N GLY A 361 29.94 16.35 -13.20
CA GLY A 361 28.99 16.22 -14.30
C GLY A 361 28.09 15.00 -14.18
N ASP A 362 28.68 13.86 -13.78
CA ASP A 362 27.95 12.61 -13.52
C ASP A 362 27.03 12.73 -12.29
N GLU A 363 27.52 13.32 -11.19
CA GLU A 363 26.73 13.59 -9.99
C GLU A 363 25.52 14.49 -10.29
N ILE A 364 25.74 15.63 -10.96
CA ILE A 364 24.69 16.59 -11.28
C ILE A 364 23.65 15.98 -12.23
N THR A 365 24.08 15.23 -13.25
CA THR A 365 23.16 14.58 -14.19
C THR A 365 22.20 13.63 -13.46
N ARG A 366 22.71 12.85 -12.51
CA ARG A 366 21.89 11.92 -11.73
C ARG A 366 20.99 12.66 -10.74
N ALA A 367 21.50 13.70 -10.07
CA ALA A 367 20.71 14.53 -9.16
C ALA A 367 19.55 15.24 -9.90
N ASP A 368 19.80 15.76 -11.09
CA ASP A 368 18.78 16.39 -11.94
C ASP A 368 17.71 15.39 -12.37
N SER A 369 18.10 14.15 -12.72
CA SER A 369 17.14 13.07 -13.02
C SER A 369 16.24 12.71 -11.85
N VAL A 370 16.76 12.71 -10.62
CA VAL A 370 15.96 12.49 -9.40
C VAL A 370 14.95 13.62 -9.22
N ARG A 371 15.40 14.88 -9.31
CA ARG A 371 14.53 16.06 -9.16
C ARG A 371 13.43 16.10 -10.19
N GLN A 372 13.76 15.87 -11.47
CA GLN A 372 12.78 15.86 -12.56
C GLN A 372 11.69 14.81 -12.33
N PHE A 373 12.05 13.60 -11.89
CA PHE A 373 11.06 12.57 -11.58
C PHE A 373 10.10 12.98 -10.47
N PHE A 374 10.63 13.49 -9.36
CA PHE A 374 9.79 13.89 -8.23
C PHE A 374 8.97 15.16 -8.53
N ASP A 375 9.46 16.06 -9.39
CA ASP A 375 8.68 17.18 -9.91
C ASP A 375 7.49 16.72 -10.75
N GLU A 376 7.67 15.74 -11.63
CA GLU A 376 6.57 15.14 -12.40
C GLU A 376 5.55 14.44 -11.50
N PHE A 377 6.02 13.69 -10.49
CA PHE A 377 5.12 13.06 -9.52
C PHE A 377 4.33 14.09 -8.70
N ARG A 378 4.97 15.19 -8.25
CA ARG A 378 4.28 16.30 -7.58
C ARG A 378 3.24 16.96 -8.47
N ALA A 379 3.55 17.16 -9.75
CA ALA A 379 2.61 17.71 -10.73
C ALA A 379 1.41 16.79 -10.95
N TYR A 380 1.64 15.48 -11.02
CA TYR A 380 0.60 14.45 -11.05
C TYR A 380 -0.29 14.51 -9.80
N GLN A 381 0.29 14.45 -8.60
CA GLN A 381 -0.46 14.45 -7.34
C GLN A 381 -1.31 15.72 -7.18
N THR A 382 -0.75 16.89 -7.49
CA THR A 382 -1.46 18.18 -7.40
C THR A 382 -2.65 18.23 -8.37
N SER A 383 -2.45 17.76 -9.61
CA SER A 383 -3.49 17.75 -10.65
C SER A 383 -4.59 16.73 -10.32
N LEU A 384 -4.19 15.55 -9.83
CA LEU A 384 -5.10 14.50 -9.41
C LEU A 384 -5.94 14.94 -8.21
N GLN A 385 -5.31 15.49 -7.16
CA GLN A 385 -6.02 15.99 -5.98
C GLN A 385 -7.09 17.01 -6.37
N THR A 386 -6.74 17.99 -7.21
CA THR A 386 -7.69 19.01 -7.69
C THR A 386 -8.88 18.37 -8.40
N SER A 387 -8.60 17.45 -9.32
CA SER A 387 -9.63 16.76 -10.11
C SER A 387 -10.52 15.86 -9.24
N CYS A 388 -9.92 15.16 -8.27
CA CYS A 388 -10.63 14.33 -7.29
C CYS A 388 -11.54 15.17 -6.40
N THR A 389 -11.09 16.32 -5.90
CA THR A 389 -11.94 17.22 -5.09
C THR A 389 -13.14 17.72 -5.90
N ASP A 390 -12.92 18.23 -7.11
CA ASP A 390 -13.99 18.71 -7.98
C ASP A 390 -15.00 17.61 -8.32
N ARG A 391 -14.49 16.43 -8.68
CA ARG A 391 -15.31 15.27 -9.03
C ARG A 391 -16.07 14.73 -7.82
N GLY A 392 -15.43 14.66 -6.66
CA GLY A 392 -16.01 14.25 -5.39
C GLY A 392 -17.22 15.10 -5.01
N LEU A 393 -17.10 16.43 -5.10
CA LEU A 393 -18.21 17.36 -4.87
C LEU A 393 -19.36 17.15 -5.87
N ALA A 394 -19.06 16.88 -7.14
CA ALA A 394 -20.07 16.62 -8.17
C ALA A 394 -20.85 15.33 -7.90
N ILE A 395 -20.15 14.20 -7.63
CA ILE A 395 -20.82 12.93 -7.33
C ILE A 395 -21.55 12.96 -5.98
N GLY A 396 -21.06 13.72 -4.99
CA GLY A 396 -21.76 13.93 -3.73
C GLY A 396 -23.07 14.69 -3.93
N THR A 397 -23.08 15.70 -4.80
CA THR A 397 -24.31 16.42 -5.18
C THR A 397 -25.31 15.48 -5.87
N LEU A 398 -24.85 14.63 -6.79
CA LEU A 398 -25.70 13.64 -7.46
C LEU A 398 -26.20 12.54 -6.50
N ALA A 399 -25.42 12.17 -5.50
CA ALA A 399 -25.88 11.32 -4.40
C ALA A 399 -26.91 12.06 -3.50
N GLY A 400 -27.11 13.37 -3.72
CA GLY A 400 -27.99 14.24 -2.96
C GLY A 400 -27.47 14.55 -1.56
N LEU A 401 -26.15 14.67 -1.42
CA LEU A 401 -25.47 15.16 -0.22
C LEU A 401 -25.18 16.65 -0.43
N GLU A 402 -25.69 17.49 0.48
CA GLU A 402 -25.47 18.93 0.42
C GLU A 402 -24.12 19.31 1.03
N GLU A 403 -23.49 20.35 0.48
CA GLU A 403 -22.29 20.96 1.07
C GLU A 403 -22.58 21.40 2.51
N GLY A 404 -21.70 21.03 3.45
CA GLY A 404 -21.92 21.27 4.89
C GLY A 404 -22.79 20.23 5.60
N SER A 405 -23.26 19.18 4.91
CA SER A 405 -24.00 18.07 5.54
C SER A 405 -23.22 17.44 6.69
N SER A 406 -23.92 17.21 7.81
CA SER A 406 -23.41 16.45 8.96
C SER A 406 -23.61 14.94 8.82
N MET A 407 -24.04 14.46 7.65
CA MET A 407 -24.18 13.04 7.39
C MET A 407 -22.84 12.35 7.60
N SER A 408 -22.88 11.27 8.38
CA SER A 408 -21.70 10.51 8.76
C SER A 408 -21.28 9.58 7.62
N ILE A 409 -20.09 9.79 7.08
CA ILE A 409 -19.49 8.99 6.02
C ILE A 409 -18.37 8.16 6.65
N GLY A 410 -18.42 6.85 6.44
CA GLY A 410 -17.39 5.92 6.86
C GLY A 410 -16.60 5.38 5.67
N GLY A 411 -15.33 5.05 5.87
CA GLY A 411 -14.50 4.49 4.82
C GLY A 411 -13.06 4.23 5.24
N LEU A 412 -12.24 3.87 4.25
CA LEU A 412 -10.80 3.69 4.39
C LEU A 412 -10.10 4.49 3.30
N ILE A 413 -9.22 5.42 3.68
CA ILE A 413 -8.48 6.27 2.73
C ILE A 413 -7.59 5.42 1.82
N LEU A 414 -7.00 4.34 2.33
CA LEU A 414 -6.18 3.44 1.54
C LEU A 414 -6.97 2.83 0.37
N SER A 415 -8.26 2.52 0.54
CA SER A 415 -9.10 2.02 -0.55
C SER A 415 -9.32 3.04 -1.68
N VAL A 416 -9.17 4.34 -1.41
CA VAL A 416 -9.17 5.38 -2.46
C VAL A 416 -7.91 5.26 -3.32
N PHE A 417 -6.74 5.16 -2.69
CA PHE A 417 -5.48 4.99 -3.41
C PHE A 417 -5.38 3.62 -4.12
N GLU A 418 -5.93 2.55 -3.53
CA GLU A 418 -6.03 1.25 -4.19
C GLU A 418 -6.90 1.31 -5.46
N GLY A 419 -8.03 2.02 -5.42
CA GLY A 419 -8.90 2.23 -6.58
C GLY A 419 -8.21 3.03 -7.68
N ILE A 420 -7.53 4.13 -7.32
CA ILE A 420 -6.71 4.93 -8.24
C ILE A 420 -5.66 4.05 -8.91
N LEU A 421 -4.90 3.28 -8.12
CA LEU A 421 -3.86 2.40 -8.66
C LEU A 421 -4.43 1.33 -9.59
N TYR A 422 -5.54 0.69 -9.19
CA TYR A 422 -6.23 -0.31 -9.99
C TYR A 422 -6.55 0.20 -11.40
N THR A 423 -7.20 1.37 -11.48
CA THR A 423 -7.66 1.92 -12.77
C THR A 423 -6.53 2.47 -13.63
N VAL A 424 -5.48 3.04 -13.04
CA VAL A 424 -4.27 3.45 -13.78
C VAL A 424 -3.57 2.23 -14.38
N LEU A 425 -3.47 1.13 -13.63
CA LEU A 425 -2.87 -0.11 -14.15
C LEU A 425 -3.75 -0.73 -15.24
N GLU A 426 -5.06 -0.79 -15.05
CA GLU A 426 -5.97 -1.41 -16.01
C GLU A 426 -6.01 -0.67 -17.36
N ALA A 427 -5.84 0.66 -17.34
CA ALA A 427 -5.85 1.49 -18.54
C ALA A 427 -4.61 1.32 -19.45
N VAL A 428 -3.68 0.42 -19.10
CA VAL A 428 -2.43 0.17 -19.82
C VAL A 428 -2.68 -0.62 -21.11
N PRO A 429 -2.34 -0.08 -22.30
CA PRO A 429 -2.37 -0.87 -23.53
C PRO A 429 -1.32 -1.99 -23.52
N GLY A 430 -1.52 -3.05 -24.31
CA GLY A 430 -0.50 -4.09 -24.48
C GLY A 430 0.75 -3.57 -25.18
N GLY A 431 1.90 -3.53 -24.49
CA GLY A 431 3.21 -3.18 -25.06
C GLY A 431 4.26 -2.81 -24.01
N GLU A 432 5.56 -2.93 -24.34
CA GLU A 432 6.68 -2.63 -23.43
C GLU A 432 6.64 -1.19 -22.85
N GLU A 433 6.35 -0.17 -23.67
CA GLU A 433 6.22 1.23 -23.21
C GLU A 433 5.03 1.44 -22.27
N ALA A 434 4.00 0.60 -22.41
CA ALA A 434 2.75 0.76 -21.71
C ALA A 434 2.80 0.20 -20.29
N VAL A 435 3.40 -1.00 -20.10
CA VAL A 435 3.67 -1.55 -18.75
C VAL A 435 4.59 -0.63 -17.98
N SER A 436 5.58 -0.06 -18.67
CA SER A 436 6.50 0.91 -18.10
C SER A 436 5.75 2.14 -17.54
N THR A 437 4.81 2.71 -18.30
CA THR A 437 4.14 3.97 -17.94
C THR A 437 3.26 3.88 -16.69
N ALA A 438 2.45 2.83 -16.53
CA ALA A 438 1.60 2.71 -15.32
C ALA A 438 2.31 2.06 -14.14
N SER A 439 3.31 1.20 -14.38
CA SER A 439 4.11 0.63 -13.29
C SER A 439 4.84 1.71 -12.52
N ILE A 440 5.23 2.82 -13.16
CA ILE A 440 5.86 3.96 -12.47
C ILE A 440 4.97 4.51 -11.37
N ILE A 441 3.68 4.72 -11.67
CA ILE A 441 2.68 5.20 -10.71
C ILE A 441 2.54 4.22 -9.55
N GLY A 442 2.44 2.92 -9.83
CA GLY A 442 2.44 1.89 -8.79
C GLY A 442 3.73 1.89 -7.94
N ASN A 443 4.88 1.96 -8.60
CA ASN A 443 6.22 1.95 -7.99
C ASN A 443 6.42 3.15 -7.04
N VAL A 444 5.95 4.34 -7.41
CA VAL A 444 6.09 5.54 -6.58
C VAL A 444 4.96 5.67 -5.55
N MET A 445 3.70 5.40 -5.91
CA MET A 445 2.57 5.53 -4.97
C MET A 445 2.67 4.50 -3.85
N GLU A 446 3.01 3.25 -4.15
CA GLU A 446 3.22 2.23 -3.11
C GLU A 446 4.34 2.65 -2.16
N GLY A 447 5.48 3.13 -2.67
CA GLY A 447 6.57 3.66 -1.86
C GLY A 447 6.13 4.85 -0.99
N CYS A 448 5.45 5.84 -1.58
CA CYS A 448 4.99 7.03 -0.86
C CYS A 448 3.94 6.70 0.21
N ILE A 449 2.97 5.82 -0.08
CA ILE A 449 1.95 5.41 0.88
C ILE A 449 2.59 4.69 2.05
N ASN A 450 3.48 3.74 1.77
CA ASN A 450 4.18 3.00 2.81
C ASN A 450 5.02 3.92 3.71
N VAL A 451 5.64 4.96 3.14
CA VAL A 451 6.33 5.99 3.93
C VAL A 451 5.32 6.85 4.69
N ALA A 452 4.21 7.26 4.08
CA ALA A 452 3.21 8.12 4.71
C ALA A 452 2.38 7.43 5.82
N THR A 453 2.28 6.10 5.81
CA THR A 453 1.64 5.31 6.89
C THR A 453 2.58 5.02 8.05
N ASN A 454 3.89 4.84 7.79
CA ASN A 454 4.87 4.41 8.79
C ASN A 454 5.75 5.54 9.33
N ALA A 455 5.93 6.64 8.61
CA ALA A 455 6.83 7.70 9.01
C ALA A 455 6.19 8.58 10.09
N ALA A 456 6.78 8.56 11.27
CA ALA A 456 6.54 9.60 12.28
C ALA A 456 7.06 11.00 11.80
N ASN A 457 7.75 11.06 10.65
CA ASN A 457 8.45 12.22 10.07
C ASN A 457 7.69 12.99 8.99
N VAL A 458 6.51 12.56 8.57
CA VAL A 458 5.66 13.36 7.68
C VAL A 458 4.78 14.28 8.51
N SER A 459 4.55 15.53 8.05
CA SER A 459 3.69 16.51 8.74
C SER A 459 2.26 16.01 8.95
N THR A 460 1.83 15.07 8.11
CA THR A 460 0.51 14.46 8.08
C THR A 460 0.67 12.98 7.77
N THR A 461 -0.05 12.10 8.49
CA THR A 461 0.01 10.64 8.30
C THR A 461 -1.26 10.13 7.64
N ILE A 462 -1.14 9.10 6.80
CA ILE A 462 -2.31 8.39 6.27
C ILE A 462 -2.76 7.37 7.32
N SER A 463 -4.00 7.47 7.78
CA SER A 463 -4.59 6.47 8.68
C SER A 463 -4.86 5.17 7.93
N ALA A 464 -4.28 4.06 8.42
CA ALA A 464 -4.64 2.71 7.98
C ALA A 464 -5.94 2.21 8.64
N ASP A 465 -6.41 2.87 9.70
CA ASP A 465 -7.67 2.55 10.36
C ASP A 465 -8.86 3.18 9.64
N PRO A 466 -10.04 2.52 9.67
CA PRO A 466 -11.27 3.08 9.13
C PRO A 466 -11.64 4.38 9.85
N PHE A 467 -12.12 5.34 9.08
CA PHE A 467 -12.58 6.62 9.62
C PHE A 467 -14.10 6.72 9.59
N GLN A 468 -14.62 7.65 10.39
CA GLN A 468 -16.00 8.12 10.28
C GLN A 468 -16.02 9.64 10.49
N VAL A 469 -16.45 10.37 9.46
CA VAL A 469 -16.41 11.84 9.44
C VAL A 469 -17.68 12.41 8.83
N ALA A 470 -17.97 13.67 9.11
CA ALA A 470 -19.06 14.37 8.42
C ALA A 470 -18.71 14.54 6.94
N TYR A 471 -19.69 14.44 6.04
CA TYR A 471 -19.49 14.71 4.61
C TYR A 471 -18.78 16.04 4.34
N ALA A 472 -19.08 17.07 5.13
CA ALA A 472 -18.43 18.38 5.05
C ALA A 472 -16.90 18.37 5.27
N LYS A 473 -16.33 17.30 5.86
CA LYS A 473 -14.89 17.13 6.11
C LYS A 473 -14.24 16.06 5.23
N LEU A 474 -15.04 15.23 4.57
CA LEU A 474 -14.55 14.07 3.83
C LEU A 474 -13.46 14.46 2.81
N TRP A 475 -13.72 15.52 2.04
CA TRP A 475 -12.79 15.97 1.00
C TRP A 475 -11.54 16.65 1.56
N ASP A 476 -11.62 17.27 2.73
CA ASP A 476 -10.45 17.81 3.45
C ASP A 476 -9.56 16.67 3.95
N ASP A 477 -10.15 15.60 4.48
CA ASP A 477 -9.41 14.44 4.99
C ASP A 477 -8.74 13.66 3.84
N ILE A 478 -9.45 13.46 2.72
CA ILE A 478 -8.86 12.88 1.51
C ILE A 478 -7.75 13.80 0.96
N GLY A 479 -7.98 15.11 0.90
CA GLY A 479 -6.97 16.08 0.47
C GLY A 479 -5.73 16.09 1.36
N THR A 480 -5.90 15.90 2.66
CA THR A 480 -4.80 15.74 3.61
C THR A 480 -3.97 14.48 3.30
N ALA A 481 -4.61 13.38 2.93
CA ALA A 481 -3.91 12.16 2.55
C ALA A 481 -3.07 12.33 1.26
N PHE A 482 -3.59 13.04 0.25
CA PHE A 482 -2.81 13.42 -0.94
C PHE A 482 -1.58 14.26 -0.57
N GLN A 483 -1.73 15.19 0.38
CA GLN A 483 -0.61 15.96 0.90
C GLN A 483 0.41 15.07 1.61
N SER A 484 -0.04 14.09 2.42
CA SER A 484 0.86 13.13 3.07
C SER A 484 1.69 12.32 2.08
N THR A 485 1.09 11.87 0.97
CA THR A 485 1.81 11.19 -0.13
C THR A 485 2.85 12.11 -0.78
N THR A 486 2.52 13.39 -0.95
CA THR A 486 3.44 14.40 -1.50
C THR A 486 4.60 14.70 -0.56
N ASP A 487 4.33 14.83 0.74
CA ASP A 487 5.34 15.03 1.79
C ASP A 487 6.31 13.83 1.85
N ALA A 488 5.77 12.60 1.78
CA ALA A 488 6.54 11.36 1.72
C ALA A 488 7.46 11.30 0.49
N ALA A 489 6.98 11.78 -0.67
CA ALA A 489 7.80 11.87 -1.87
C ALA A 489 8.98 12.83 -1.68
N GLY A 490 8.76 14.00 -1.07
CA GLY A 490 9.84 14.95 -0.77
C GLY A 490 10.89 14.40 0.21
N LEU A 491 10.46 13.58 1.18
CA LEU A 491 11.38 12.87 2.07
C LEU A 491 12.23 11.85 1.29
N MET A 492 11.62 11.02 0.46
CA MET A 492 12.35 10.04 -0.36
C MET A 492 13.32 10.70 -1.33
N GLU A 493 12.91 11.79 -1.99
CA GLU A 493 13.78 12.61 -2.84
C GLU A 493 15.01 13.08 -2.07
N THR A 494 14.83 13.63 -0.87
CA THR A 494 15.93 14.09 -0.02
C THR A 494 16.88 12.94 0.35
N ILE A 495 16.34 11.78 0.72
CA ILE A 495 17.15 10.60 1.06
C ILE A 495 18.01 10.17 -0.13
N ILE A 496 17.43 10.12 -1.33
CA ILE A 496 18.13 9.72 -2.55
C ILE A 496 19.20 10.74 -2.93
N LEU A 497 18.88 12.04 -2.91
CA LEU A 497 19.81 13.12 -3.27
C LEU A 497 20.98 13.26 -2.29
N SER A 498 20.82 12.79 -1.05
CA SER A 498 21.87 12.84 -0.02
C SER A 498 22.84 11.66 -0.06
N ASP A 499 22.64 10.69 -0.97
CA ASP A 499 23.38 9.43 -0.98
C ASP A 499 23.76 9.01 -2.40
N TRP A 500 25.06 8.78 -2.62
CA TRP A 500 25.58 8.48 -3.95
C TRP A 500 25.08 7.15 -4.48
N GLY A 501 25.11 6.09 -3.68
CA GLY A 501 24.67 4.75 -4.11
C GLY A 501 23.19 4.73 -4.46
N LYS A 502 22.35 5.37 -3.65
CA LYS A 502 20.92 5.51 -3.93
C LYS A 502 20.66 6.33 -5.18
N MET A 503 21.37 7.44 -5.36
CA MET A 503 21.25 8.27 -6.57
C MET A 503 21.70 7.50 -7.83
N GLN A 504 22.73 6.67 -7.72
CA GLN A 504 23.16 5.79 -8.80
C GLN A 504 22.10 4.74 -9.15
N ALA A 505 21.54 4.08 -8.14
CA ALA A 505 20.50 3.06 -8.32
C ALA A 505 19.21 3.67 -8.89
N PHE A 506 18.81 4.85 -8.40
CA PHE A 506 17.67 5.59 -8.94
C PHE A 506 17.88 5.95 -10.41
N TYR A 507 19.03 6.53 -10.75
CA TYR A 507 19.32 6.90 -12.13
C TYR A 507 19.25 5.67 -13.05
N ALA A 508 19.79 4.53 -12.63
CA ALA A 508 19.66 3.27 -13.38
C ALA A 508 18.19 2.85 -13.58
N ALA A 509 17.36 2.96 -12.54
CA ALA A 509 15.93 2.64 -12.63
C ALA A 509 15.16 3.64 -13.51
N SER A 510 15.53 4.92 -13.51
CA SER A 510 14.93 5.97 -14.37
C SER A 510 15.25 5.78 -15.87
N MET A 511 16.29 5.01 -16.16
CA MET A 511 16.71 4.64 -17.52
C MET A 511 16.27 3.22 -17.91
N ALA A 512 15.69 2.46 -16.97
CA ALA A 512 15.23 1.10 -17.21
C ALA A 512 13.94 1.07 -18.02
N THR A 513 13.67 -0.06 -18.67
CA THR A 513 12.41 -0.37 -19.34
C THR A 513 11.77 -1.57 -18.65
N GLY A 514 10.44 -1.64 -18.65
CA GLY A 514 9.70 -2.75 -18.05
C GLY A 514 9.20 -2.49 -16.61
N PRO A 515 8.80 -3.53 -15.88
CA PRO A 515 8.05 -3.41 -14.61
C PRO A 515 8.74 -2.63 -13.47
N ASN A 516 10.07 -2.63 -13.44
CA ASN A 516 10.89 -2.00 -12.41
C ASN A 516 11.36 -0.58 -12.77
N THR A 517 10.80 0.01 -13.83
CA THR A 517 11.21 1.35 -14.27
C THR A 517 10.69 2.47 -13.37
N LEU A 518 11.48 3.53 -13.29
CA LEU A 518 11.12 4.85 -12.77
C LEU A 518 11.18 5.91 -13.88
N SER A 519 11.08 5.51 -15.14
CA SER A 519 11.20 6.40 -16.30
C SER A 519 9.89 7.14 -16.59
N TRP A 520 9.66 8.30 -15.97
CA TRP A 520 8.45 9.09 -16.20
C TRP A 520 8.44 9.74 -17.60
N PRO A 521 7.60 9.30 -18.56
CA PRO A 521 7.64 9.87 -19.90
C PRO A 521 7.00 11.27 -19.92
N SER A 522 7.68 12.22 -20.56
CA SER A 522 7.21 13.60 -20.64
C SER A 522 5.81 13.69 -21.26
N GLY A 523 4.90 14.42 -20.61
CA GLY A 523 3.55 14.65 -21.13
C GLY A 523 2.52 13.55 -20.84
N GLN A 524 2.89 12.47 -20.15
CA GLN A 524 1.94 11.43 -19.73
C GLN A 524 1.13 11.80 -18.47
N THR A 525 1.56 12.83 -17.74
CA THR A 525 0.94 13.26 -16.47
C THR A 525 -0.58 13.49 -16.59
N ALA A 526 -1.04 14.14 -17.66
CA ALA A 526 -2.48 14.36 -17.88
C ALA A 526 -3.25 13.05 -18.13
N THR A 527 -2.70 12.15 -18.94
CA THR A 527 -3.30 10.84 -19.21
C THR A 527 -3.36 9.97 -17.96
N LEU A 528 -2.32 9.99 -17.13
CA LEU A 528 -2.30 9.28 -15.85
C LEU A 528 -3.36 9.82 -14.88
N VAL A 529 -3.56 11.14 -14.85
CA VAL A 529 -4.66 11.76 -14.09
C VAL A 529 -6.01 11.26 -14.61
N ASP A 530 -6.27 11.33 -15.92
CA ASP A 530 -7.54 10.91 -16.51
C ASP A 530 -7.85 9.43 -16.20
N ASN A 531 -6.83 8.56 -16.29
CA ASN A 531 -6.96 7.13 -15.99
C ASN A 531 -7.17 6.82 -14.49
N SER A 532 -6.82 7.76 -13.60
CA SER A 532 -6.99 7.62 -12.14
C SER A 532 -8.40 7.93 -11.65
N LEU A 533 -9.12 8.79 -12.39
CA LEU A 533 -10.40 9.33 -11.94
C LEU A 533 -11.50 8.27 -11.76
N PRO A 534 -11.66 7.25 -12.64
CA PRO A 534 -12.67 6.22 -12.44
C PRO A 534 -12.48 5.46 -11.12
N GLY A 535 -11.22 5.17 -10.75
CA GLY A 535 -10.88 4.49 -9.51
C GLY A 535 -11.22 5.32 -8.28
N PHE A 536 -10.88 6.62 -8.31
CA PHE A 536 -11.30 7.56 -7.28
C PHE A 536 -12.83 7.63 -7.15
N GLU A 537 -13.55 7.76 -8.27
CA GLU A 537 -15.01 7.87 -8.28
C GLU A 537 -15.68 6.66 -7.65
N ILE A 538 -15.26 5.45 -8.02
CA ILE A 538 -15.82 4.22 -7.45
C ILE A 538 -15.54 4.17 -5.95
N SER A 539 -14.31 4.38 -5.51
CA SER A 539 -13.95 4.35 -4.09
C SER A 539 -14.70 5.43 -3.30
N ALA A 540 -14.90 6.61 -3.88
CA ALA A 540 -15.72 7.65 -3.27
C ALA A 540 -17.19 7.24 -3.17
N LEU A 541 -17.79 6.70 -4.24
CA LEU A 541 -19.19 6.24 -4.22
C LEU A 541 -19.43 5.10 -3.25
N GLN A 542 -18.45 4.22 -3.05
CA GLN A 542 -18.47 3.18 -2.02
C GLN A 542 -18.56 3.74 -0.59
N MET A 543 -18.08 4.96 -0.36
CA MET A 543 -18.26 5.66 0.92
C MET A 543 -19.59 6.44 0.96
N LEU A 544 -19.96 7.11 -0.13
CA LEU A 544 -21.11 8.03 -0.18
C LEU A 544 -22.46 7.31 -0.25
N LEU A 545 -22.60 6.30 -1.13
CA LEU A 545 -23.89 5.67 -1.38
C LEU A 545 -24.41 4.91 -0.15
N PRO A 546 -23.61 4.09 0.56
CA PRO A 546 -24.10 3.36 1.74
C PRO A 546 -24.51 4.27 2.90
N ALA A 547 -23.93 5.47 2.99
CA ALA A 547 -24.27 6.43 4.01
C ALA A 547 -25.70 6.99 3.89
N LYS A 548 -26.28 6.96 2.68
CA LYS A 548 -27.62 7.52 2.41
C LYS A 548 -28.63 6.50 1.86
N PHE A 549 -28.16 5.48 1.19
CA PHE A 549 -28.96 4.47 0.52
C PHE A 549 -28.74 3.09 1.15
N GLN A 550 -29.67 2.19 0.87
CA GLN A 550 -29.57 0.78 1.25
C GLN A 550 -30.09 -0.10 0.11
N ILE A 551 -29.71 -1.37 0.14
CA ILE A 551 -30.23 -2.36 -0.81
C ILE A 551 -31.49 -2.98 -0.22
N TYR A 552 -32.54 -3.05 -1.03
CA TYR A 552 -33.73 -3.83 -0.74
C TYR A 552 -33.72 -5.09 -1.59
N PHE A 553 -34.23 -6.19 -1.05
CA PHE A 553 -34.39 -7.42 -1.82
C PHE A 553 -35.59 -8.25 -1.39
N TYR A 554 -36.08 -9.10 -2.31
CA TYR A 554 -37.00 -10.19 -2.00
C TYR A 554 -36.90 -11.32 -3.04
N TYR A 555 -37.61 -12.42 -2.76
CA TYR A 555 -37.66 -13.60 -3.60
C TYR A 555 -39.01 -13.70 -4.34
N GLN A 556 -38.97 -14.05 -5.62
CA GLN A 556 -40.19 -14.26 -6.44
C GLN A 556 -39.99 -15.42 -7.42
N ASN A 557 -41.07 -15.97 -7.97
CA ASN A 557 -41.02 -17.09 -8.91
C ASN A 557 -40.97 -16.66 -10.39
N ASP A 558 -40.47 -15.45 -10.67
CA ASP A 558 -40.35 -14.90 -12.02
C ASP A 558 -39.16 -13.95 -12.13
N ASP A 559 -38.68 -13.77 -13.35
CA ASP A 559 -37.54 -12.92 -13.74
C ASP A 559 -37.96 -11.48 -14.06
N SER A 560 -39.21 -11.10 -13.77
CA SER A 560 -39.70 -9.76 -14.13
C SER A 560 -39.03 -8.68 -13.27
N PRO A 561 -38.76 -7.49 -13.82
CA PRO A 561 -38.26 -6.37 -13.02
C PRO A 561 -39.25 -5.95 -11.95
N VAL A 562 -38.78 -5.29 -10.90
CA VAL A 562 -39.62 -4.69 -9.87
C VAL A 562 -40.36 -3.50 -10.47
N ASN A 563 -41.69 -3.51 -10.36
CA ASN A 563 -42.53 -2.45 -10.93
C ASN A 563 -42.30 -1.12 -10.19
N GLY A 564 -42.16 -0.02 -10.94
CA GLY A 564 -41.94 1.32 -10.39
C GLY A 564 -40.48 1.64 -10.08
N VAL A 565 -39.59 0.65 -10.08
CA VAL A 565 -38.15 0.85 -9.84
C VAL A 565 -37.44 1.14 -11.17
N PRO A 566 -36.56 2.15 -11.26
CA PRO A 566 -35.73 2.40 -12.44
C PRO A 566 -34.85 1.20 -12.82
N SER A 567 -34.52 1.06 -14.10
CA SER A 567 -33.76 -0.09 -14.63
C SER A 567 -32.30 -0.13 -14.18
N GLU A 568 -31.75 1.05 -13.93
CA GLU A 568 -30.40 1.33 -13.46
C GLU A 568 -30.26 1.16 -11.94
N ALA A 569 -31.39 1.12 -11.21
CA ALA A 569 -31.43 1.00 -9.76
C ALA A 569 -31.83 -0.40 -9.28
N GLN A 570 -31.99 -1.37 -10.19
CA GLN A 570 -32.41 -2.74 -9.84
C GLN A 570 -31.59 -3.82 -10.52
N TRP A 571 -31.60 -5.02 -9.95
CA TRP A 571 -31.02 -6.22 -10.55
C TRP A 571 -31.81 -7.47 -10.19
N VAL A 572 -32.07 -8.31 -11.20
CA VAL A 572 -32.81 -9.56 -11.05
C VAL A 572 -31.89 -10.71 -11.45
N THR A 573 -31.73 -11.68 -10.55
CA THR A 573 -30.80 -12.80 -10.74
C THR A 573 -31.40 -14.11 -10.24
N PRO A 574 -31.05 -15.28 -10.80
CA PRO A 574 -31.55 -16.56 -10.31
C PRO A 574 -31.17 -16.82 -8.85
N GLY A 575 -32.13 -17.24 -8.03
CA GLY A 575 -31.93 -17.63 -6.62
C GLY A 575 -31.84 -19.14 -6.38
N GLY A 576 -32.07 -19.95 -7.42
CA GLY A 576 -32.10 -21.41 -7.38
C GLY A 576 -33.48 -22.00 -7.68
N GLY A 577 -33.52 -23.11 -8.43
CA GLY A 577 -34.79 -23.72 -8.88
C GLY A 577 -35.60 -22.77 -9.77
N SER A 578 -36.86 -22.51 -9.42
CA SER A 578 -37.71 -21.52 -10.11
C SER A 578 -37.75 -20.15 -9.43
N THR A 579 -36.91 -19.93 -8.41
CA THR A 579 -36.89 -18.71 -7.61
C THR A 579 -35.86 -17.73 -8.17
N TRP A 580 -36.22 -16.46 -8.17
CA TRP A 580 -35.41 -15.31 -8.54
C TRP A 580 -35.25 -14.38 -7.34
N VAL A 581 -34.09 -13.77 -7.21
CA VAL A 581 -33.80 -12.72 -6.24
C VAL A 581 -33.85 -11.39 -6.96
N LYS A 582 -34.60 -10.46 -6.40
CA LYS A 582 -34.77 -9.10 -6.96
C LYS A 582 -34.17 -8.12 -5.97
N TYR A 583 -33.21 -7.34 -6.44
CA TYR A 583 -32.51 -6.31 -5.68
C TYR A 583 -32.86 -4.93 -6.25
N TRP A 584 -32.92 -3.92 -5.39
CA TRP A 584 -32.87 -2.52 -5.81
C TRP A 584 -32.24 -1.63 -4.74
N ILE A 585 -31.68 -0.51 -5.16
CA ILE A 585 -31.15 0.52 -4.26
C ILE A 585 -32.17 1.63 -4.09
N ALA A 586 -32.41 2.04 -2.86
CA ALA A 586 -33.24 3.20 -2.54
C ALA A 586 -32.82 3.82 -1.19
N GLY A 587 -33.40 4.97 -0.86
CA GLY A 587 -33.09 5.71 0.37
C GLY A 587 -33.39 4.89 1.62
N GLN A 588 -32.64 5.15 2.69
CA GLN A 588 -32.80 4.43 3.97
C GLN A 588 -34.21 4.56 4.56
N ASP A 589 -34.86 5.71 4.35
CA ASP A 589 -36.20 6.01 4.86
C ASP A 589 -37.33 5.73 3.85
N SER A 590 -37.02 5.37 2.60
CA SER A 590 -38.02 5.19 1.55
C SER A 590 -37.52 4.31 0.41
N TRP A 591 -38.25 3.22 0.16
CA TRP A 591 -37.97 2.29 -0.93
C TRP A 591 -38.31 2.84 -2.34
N GLU A 592 -38.92 4.02 -2.41
CA GLU A 592 -39.27 4.74 -3.65
C GLU A 592 -38.29 5.89 -3.98
N ALA A 593 -37.33 6.17 -3.10
CA ALA A 593 -36.35 7.25 -3.27
C ALA A 593 -35.04 6.74 -3.87
N TYR A 594 -34.93 6.74 -5.20
CA TYR A 594 -33.77 6.19 -5.91
C TYR A 594 -32.60 7.18 -6.01
N PRO A 595 -31.34 6.70 -6.14
CA PRO A 595 -30.22 7.54 -6.54
C PRO A 595 -30.46 8.22 -7.88
N ASP A 596 -29.75 9.31 -8.14
CA ASP A 596 -29.81 10.01 -9.42
C ASP A 596 -29.44 9.08 -10.60
N SER A 597 -30.15 9.22 -11.71
CA SER A 597 -29.98 8.34 -12.87
C SER A 597 -28.62 8.52 -13.54
N ASP A 598 -28.12 9.76 -13.62
CA ASP A 598 -26.79 10.04 -14.18
C ASP A 598 -25.70 9.47 -13.27
N LEU A 599 -25.89 9.53 -11.94
CA LEU A 599 -25.00 8.88 -10.96
C LEU A 599 -24.85 7.39 -11.24
N MET A 600 -25.98 6.68 -11.34
CA MET A 600 -25.98 5.23 -11.56
C MET A 600 -25.42 4.88 -12.93
N GLN A 601 -25.86 5.58 -13.99
CA GLN A 601 -25.49 5.21 -15.36
C GLN A 601 -24.04 5.58 -15.72
N GLN A 602 -23.58 6.79 -15.36
CA GLN A 602 -22.27 7.28 -15.80
C GLN A 602 -21.16 6.93 -14.82
N HIS A 603 -21.43 7.00 -13.51
CA HIS A 603 -20.38 6.91 -12.49
C HIS A 603 -20.29 5.55 -11.80
N VAL A 604 -21.38 4.77 -11.78
CA VAL A 604 -21.36 3.39 -11.30
C VAL A 604 -21.20 2.42 -12.48
N TRP A 605 -22.20 2.35 -13.36
CA TRP A 605 -22.18 1.39 -14.47
C TRP A 605 -21.22 1.80 -15.59
N GLY A 606 -21.10 3.10 -15.86
CA GLY A 606 -20.17 3.63 -16.86
C GLY A 606 -18.69 3.40 -16.50
N ASN A 607 -18.38 3.28 -15.20
CA ASN A 607 -17.06 2.91 -14.71
C ASN A 607 -16.87 1.40 -14.54
N GLY A 608 -17.75 0.57 -15.11
CA GLY A 608 -17.55 -0.89 -15.21
C GLY A 608 -17.91 -1.70 -13.96
N VAL A 609 -18.61 -1.13 -12.97
CA VAL A 609 -18.98 -1.86 -11.74
C VAL A 609 -19.91 -3.03 -12.05
N ALA A 610 -19.54 -4.23 -11.60
CA ALA A 610 -20.39 -5.41 -11.72
C ALA A 610 -21.65 -5.28 -10.83
N ARG A 611 -22.83 -5.61 -11.39
CA ARG A 611 -24.09 -5.56 -10.64
C ARG A 611 -24.10 -6.49 -9.43
N SER A 612 -23.46 -7.66 -9.55
CA SER A 612 -23.28 -8.60 -8.44
C SER A 612 -22.56 -7.94 -7.27
N ASP A 613 -21.45 -7.26 -7.52
CA ASP A 613 -20.67 -6.64 -6.46
C ASP A 613 -21.43 -5.52 -5.77
N PHE A 614 -22.09 -4.67 -6.56
CA PHE A 614 -22.86 -3.56 -6.06
C PHE A 614 -24.04 -4.01 -5.18
N PHE A 615 -24.91 -4.87 -5.71
CA PHE A 615 -26.14 -5.27 -5.03
C PHE A 615 -25.93 -6.31 -3.92
N GLN A 616 -24.79 -6.99 -3.91
CA GLN A 616 -24.44 -7.94 -2.85
C GLN A 616 -23.40 -7.36 -1.88
N SER A 617 -23.13 -6.05 -1.90
CA SER A 617 -22.23 -5.37 -0.97
C SER A 617 -20.79 -5.93 -0.97
N CYS A 618 -20.30 -6.41 -2.11
CA CYS A 618 -18.92 -6.86 -2.27
C CYS A 618 -18.01 -5.70 -2.72
N ASN A 619 -16.69 -5.95 -2.72
CA ASN A 619 -15.65 -5.08 -3.28
C ASN A 619 -15.68 -3.62 -2.79
N GLY A 620 -16.15 -3.37 -1.57
CA GLY A 620 -16.14 -2.06 -0.92
C GLY A 620 -17.54 -1.43 -0.77
N TRP A 621 -18.56 -1.95 -1.44
CA TRP A 621 -19.89 -1.32 -1.50
C TRP A 621 -20.68 -1.31 -0.19
N GLY A 622 -20.40 -2.18 0.78
CA GLY A 622 -20.77 -1.96 2.19
C GLY A 622 -22.22 -1.56 2.51
N PHE A 623 -23.23 -1.89 1.69
CA PHE A 623 -24.61 -1.46 1.94
C PHE A 623 -25.27 -2.25 3.06
N ALA A 624 -26.04 -1.57 3.90
CA ALA A 624 -27.10 -2.21 4.65
C ALA A 624 -28.13 -2.78 3.67
N THR A 625 -28.62 -3.98 3.98
CA THR A 625 -29.56 -4.70 3.13
C THR A 625 -30.86 -4.92 3.91
N SER A 626 -32.02 -4.61 3.33
CA SER A 626 -33.35 -4.80 3.92
C SER A 626 -34.14 -5.83 3.13
N TYR A 627 -34.80 -6.75 3.83
CA TYR A 627 -35.73 -7.70 3.24
C TYR A 627 -37.12 -7.07 3.13
N TRP A 628 -37.62 -6.98 1.90
CA TRP A 628 -38.97 -6.49 1.63
C TRP A 628 -40.00 -7.59 1.95
N GLU A 629 -41.12 -7.19 2.57
CA GLU A 629 -42.09 -8.08 3.24
C GLU A 629 -41.57 -8.77 4.52
N GLY A 630 -40.65 -8.10 5.24
CA GLY A 630 -39.88 -8.62 6.36
C GLY A 630 -40.12 -7.99 7.73
N THR A 631 -41.34 -7.59 8.11
CA THR A 631 -41.61 -6.75 9.31
C THR A 631 -41.13 -7.29 10.67
N HIS A 632 -40.71 -8.56 10.74
CA HIS A 632 -40.18 -9.18 11.96
C HIS A 632 -38.72 -9.63 11.84
N ASN A 633 -38.06 -9.19 10.77
CA ASN A 633 -36.72 -9.60 10.42
C ASN A 633 -35.72 -8.48 10.76
N VAL A 634 -34.52 -8.91 11.08
CA VAL A 634 -33.31 -8.10 10.98
C VAL A 634 -32.44 -8.73 9.93
N VAL A 635 -31.90 -7.90 9.06
CA VAL A 635 -30.87 -8.30 8.11
C VAL A 635 -29.57 -7.65 8.55
N LEU A 636 -28.53 -8.46 8.78
CA LEU A 636 -27.17 -7.99 8.99
C LEU A 636 -26.34 -8.32 7.76
N THR A 637 -25.77 -7.31 7.12
CA THR A 637 -24.74 -7.47 6.08
C THR A 637 -23.36 -7.33 6.71
N ILE A 638 -22.52 -8.34 6.55
CA ILE A 638 -21.15 -8.37 7.08
C ILE A 638 -20.21 -8.36 5.89
N CYS A 639 -19.40 -7.32 5.79
CA CYS A 639 -18.45 -7.15 4.69
C CYS A 639 -17.04 -7.45 5.20
N ASN A 640 -16.31 -8.32 4.51
CA ASN A 640 -14.89 -8.52 4.74
C ASN A 640 -14.14 -7.66 3.74
N GLN A 641 -13.46 -6.60 4.17
CA GLN A 641 -12.57 -5.79 3.32
C GLN A 641 -11.10 -6.13 3.58
N THR A 642 -10.84 -7.39 3.92
CA THR A 642 -9.49 -7.91 4.14
C THR A 642 -9.12 -8.90 3.04
N PRO A 643 -7.83 -9.08 2.78
CA PRO A 643 -7.35 -10.14 1.88
C PRO A 643 -7.58 -11.56 2.42
N ASN A 644 -7.92 -11.71 3.70
CA ASN A 644 -8.02 -12.99 4.36
C ASN A 644 -9.43 -13.56 4.22
N VAL A 645 -9.56 -14.86 4.00
CA VAL A 645 -10.86 -15.54 4.15
C VAL A 645 -11.18 -15.60 5.64
N LEU A 646 -12.37 -15.18 6.01
CA LEU A 646 -12.84 -15.22 7.39
C LEU A 646 -13.93 -16.28 7.55
N THR A 647 -14.23 -16.66 8.78
CA THR A 647 -15.42 -17.45 9.12
C THR A 647 -16.30 -16.63 10.04
N VAL A 648 -17.54 -16.39 9.63
CA VAL A 648 -18.54 -15.75 10.47
C VAL A 648 -19.45 -16.81 11.07
N GLY A 649 -19.85 -16.63 12.32
CA GLY A 649 -20.92 -17.41 12.92
C GLY A 649 -21.84 -16.57 13.77
N TYR A 650 -23.02 -17.11 14.04
CA TYR A 650 -24.04 -16.46 14.85
C TYR A 650 -24.68 -17.42 15.84
N GLU A 651 -25.24 -16.85 16.89
CA GLU A 651 -26.20 -17.49 17.78
C GLU A 651 -27.44 -16.60 17.85
N VAL A 652 -28.65 -17.16 17.76
CA VAL A 652 -29.89 -16.40 17.97
C VAL A 652 -30.49 -16.86 19.29
N ILE A 653 -30.54 -15.95 20.27
CA ILE A 653 -30.98 -16.28 21.65
C ILE A 653 -32.49 -16.52 21.71
N ASP A 654 -33.27 -15.82 20.89
CA ASP A 654 -34.72 -16.02 20.75
C ASP A 654 -35.16 -15.74 19.29
N GLY A 655 -35.63 -16.78 18.60
CA GLY A 655 -36.03 -16.71 17.19
C GLY A 655 -35.31 -17.73 16.29
N SER A 656 -35.18 -17.39 15.01
CA SER A 656 -34.46 -18.18 14.01
C SER A 656 -33.55 -17.27 13.19
N GLY A 657 -32.34 -17.73 12.88
CA GLY A 657 -31.45 -17.05 11.93
C GLY A 657 -31.07 -18.00 10.79
N ALA A 658 -30.72 -17.44 9.65
CA ALA A 658 -30.08 -18.15 8.54
C ALA A 658 -29.24 -17.19 7.70
N PHE A 659 -28.08 -17.66 7.23
CA PHE A 659 -27.35 -16.97 6.17
C PHE A 659 -28.09 -17.12 4.83
N LEU A 660 -28.18 -16.03 4.08
CA LEU A 660 -28.84 -15.98 2.79
C LEU A 660 -27.84 -16.28 1.66
N ARG A 661 -27.50 -17.58 1.51
CA ARG A 661 -26.73 -18.07 0.37
C ARG A 661 -27.48 -19.19 -0.36
N PRO A 662 -27.55 -19.17 -1.70
CA PRO A 662 -28.14 -20.26 -2.48
C PRO A 662 -27.48 -21.63 -2.23
N SER A 663 -26.22 -21.64 -1.77
CA SER A 663 -25.41 -22.84 -1.56
C SER A 663 -25.41 -23.38 -0.13
N LEU A 664 -25.96 -22.64 0.86
CA LEU A 664 -25.98 -23.09 2.25
C LEU A 664 -27.29 -23.81 2.59
N LEU A 665 -27.18 -24.95 3.28
CA LEU A 665 -28.34 -25.66 3.80
C LEU A 665 -29.04 -24.80 4.88
N PRO A 666 -30.38 -24.84 4.99
CA PRO A 666 -31.08 -24.19 6.09
C PRO A 666 -30.57 -24.68 7.46
N GLY A 667 -30.27 -23.75 8.37
CA GLY A 667 -29.85 -24.06 9.74
C GLY A 667 -28.34 -24.12 10.00
N VAL A 668 -27.50 -23.71 9.03
CA VAL A 668 -26.06 -23.56 9.25
C VAL A 668 -25.78 -22.25 10.01
N SER A 669 -25.19 -22.35 11.21
CA SER A 669 -24.88 -21.21 12.07
C SER A 669 -23.53 -20.54 11.79
N THR A 670 -22.79 -21.01 10.78
CA THR A 670 -21.45 -20.54 10.40
C THR A 670 -21.27 -20.51 8.89
N ALA A 671 -20.67 -19.46 8.34
CA ALA A 671 -20.41 -19.34 6.92
C ALA A 671 -18.99 -18.79 6.64
N PRO A 672 -18.33 -19.24 5.56
CA PRO A 672 -17.09 -18.63 5.11
C PRO A 672 -17.38 -17.27 4.48
N LEU A 673 -16.63 -16.26 4.86
CA LEU A 673 -16.73 -14.89 4.37
C LEU A 673 -15.49 -14.62 3.49
N PRO A 674 -15.66 -14.54 2.16
CA PRO A 674 -14.52 -14.45 1.24
C PRO A 674 -13.82 -13.09 1.36
N PRO A 675 -12.56 -12.99 0.93
CA PRO A 675 -11.86 -11.72 0.82
C PRO A 675 -12.68 -10.73 -0.01
N TYR A 676 -12.80 -9.50 0.47
CA TYR A 676 -13.56 -8.42 -0.17
C TYR A 676 -15.02 -8.74 -0.49
N GLY A 677 -15.57 -9.84 0.02
CA GLY A 677 -16.96 -10.21 -0.17
C GLY A 677 -17.83 -9.88 1.03
N SER A 678 -19.10 -10.28 0.94
CA SER A 678 -20.05 -10.11 2.02
C SER A 678 -20.77 -11.42 2.35
N ASP A 679 -21.41 -11.43 3.52
CA ASP A 679 -22.47 -12.37 3.81
C ASP A 679 -23.64 -11.63 4.45
N THR A 680 -24.85 -12.16 4.24
CA THR A 680 -26.08 -11.57 4.74
C THR A 680 -26.79 -12.54 5.66
N LEU A 681 -26.87 -12.19 6.93
CA LEU A 681 -27.64 -12.92 7.94
C LEU A 681 -29.06 -12.36 8.00
N LEU A 682 -30.05 -13.23 7.78
CA LEU A 682 -31.45 -12.95 8.08
C LEU A 682 -31.80 -13.57 9.42
N ALA A 683 -32.07 -12.74 10.41
CA ALA A 683 -32.57 -13.16 11.72
C ALA A 683 -34.03 -12.74 11.88
N THR A 684 -34.84 -13.59 12.49
CA THR A 684 -36.28 -13.39 12.65
C THR A 684 -36.68 -13.70 14.09
N SER A 685 -37.37 -12.76 14.73
CA SER A 685 -38.00 -12.99 16.04
C SER A 685 -39.34 -12.26 16.12
N ARG A 686 -40.29 -12.87 16.84
CA ARG A 686 -41.57 -12.21 17.18
C ARG A 686 -41.48 -11.38 18.47
N MET A 687 -40.34 -11.45 19.16
CA MET A 687 -40.06 -10.73 20.39
C MET A 687 -38.71 -10.01 20.26
N TYR A 688 -38.04 -9.77 21.38
CA TYR A 688 -36.70 -9.21 21.41
C TYR A 688 -35.73 -10.14 20.67
N LEU A 689 -34.84 -9.57 19.85
CA LEU A 689 -33.81 -10.31 19.14
C LEU A 689 -32.45 -9.81 19.61
N ASP A 690 -31.68 -10.71 20.23
CA ASP A 690 -30.24 -10.60 20.38
C ASP A 690 -29.60 -11.69 19.53
N ALA A 691 -28.77 -11.29 18.59
CA ALA A 691 -27.97 -12.19 17.78
C ALA A 691 -26.48 -11.89 17.97
N PRO A 692 -25.80 -12.56 18.93
CA PRO A 692 -24.34 -12.56 18.99
C PRO A 692 -23.74 -13.09 17.69
N ILE A 693 -22.79 -12.33 17.15
CA ILE A 693 -22.01 -12.65 15.96
C ILE A 693 -20.55 -12.72 16.38
N TRP A 694 -19.86 -13.72 15.86
CA TRP A 694 -18.41 -13.87 16.02
C TRP A 694 -17.77 -14.07 14.66
N VAL A 695 -16.54 -13.59 14.52
CA VAL A 695 -15.74 -13.76 13.32
C VAL A 695 -14.38 -14.34 13.69
N LYS A 696 -13.96 -15.34 12.93
CA LYS A 696 -12.67 -16.01 13.10
C LYS A 696 -11.81 -15.91 11.86
N ASP A 697 -10.50 -15.88 12.08
CA ASP A 697 -9.52 -16.12 11.01
C ASP A 697 -9.50 -17.60 10.61
N GLN A 698 -8.68 -17.94 9.62
CA GLN A 698 -8.54 -19.32 9.15
C GLN A 698 -7.84 -20.25 10.14
N SER A 699 -7.07 -19.71 11.08
CA SER A 699 -6.48 -20.47 12.18
C SER A 699 -7.51 -20.79 13.27
N GLY A 700 -8.73 -20.26 13.16
CA GLY A 700 -9.80 -20.42 14.12
C GLY A 700 -9.73 -19.46 15.30
N ASN A 701 -8.83 -18.47 15.27
CA ASN A 701 -8.74 -17.43 16.28
C ASN A 701 -9.90 -16.46 16.14
N LEU A 702 -10.46 -16.04 17.27
CA LEU A 702 -11.53 -15.05 17.30
C LEU A 702 -10.95 -13.64 17.06
N ILE A 703 -11.38 -12.99 15.98
CA ILE A 703 -10.86 -11.68 15.55
C ILE A 703 -11.86 -10.55 15.72
N ALA A 704 -13.16 -10.84 15.74
CA ALA A 704 -14.20 -9.86 16.01
C ALA A 704 -15.43 -10.48 16.68
N GLU A 705 -16.09 -9.73 17.54
CA GLU A 705 -17.39 -10.06 18.16
C GLU A 705 -18.28 -8.83 18.18
N LEU A 706 -19.59 -9.05 18.03
CA LEU A 706 -20.62 -8.02 18.13
C LEU A 706 -21.99 -8.65 18.44
N VAL A 707 -22.96 -7.83 18.83
CA VAL A 707 -24.35 -8.26 18.99
C VAL A 707 -25.24 -7.37 18.13
N VAL A 708 -26.05 -8.00 17.28
CA VAL A 708 -27.15 -7.31 16.59
C VAL A 708 -28.39 -7.39 17.44
N ASN A 709 -29.03 -6.24 17.65
CA ASN A 709 -30.19 -6.09 18.52
C ASN A 709 -31.38 -5.56 17.71
N ARG A 710 -32.59 -5.87 18.16
CA ARG A 710 -33.85 -5.32 17.60
C ARG A 710 -34.81 -4.91 18.71
N ASP A 711 -35.49 -3.77 18.53
CA ASP A 711 -36.55 -3.37 19.47
C ASP A 711 -37.79 -4.30 19.37
N PRO A 712 -38.33 -4.78 20.50
CA PRO A 712 -39.46 -5.72 20.51
C PRO A 712 -40.84 -5.04 20.37
N ASN A 713 -40.95 -3.71 20.39
CA ASN A 713 -42.21 -3.01 20.63
C ASN A 713 -42.85 -2.35 19.38
N GLY A 714 -43.98 -2.89 18.92
CA GLY A 714 -45.01 -2.15 18.18
C GLY A 714 -44.52 -1.36 16.96
N PHE A 715 -44.59 -0.03 17.03
CA PHE A 715 -44.18 0.90 15.95
C PHE A 715 -42.66 1.01 15.77
N GLN A 716 -41.86 0.48 16.70
CA GLN A 716 -40.40 0.41 16.66
C GLN A 716 -39.90 -0.97 16.23
N ALA A 717 -40.79 -1.87 15.80
CA ALA A 717 -40.49 -3.26 15.45
C ALA A 717 -39.52 -3.44 14.25
N GLY A 718 -38.88 -2.37 13.77
CA GLY A 718 -37.81 -2.40 12.79
C GLY A 718 -36.51 -1.73 13.27
N ASP A 719 -36.49 -1.11 14.45
CA ASP A 719 -35.29 -0.42 14.97
C ASP A 719 -34.22 -1.46 15.31
N VAL A 720 -33.03 -1.26 14.75
CA VAL A 720 -31.88 -2.14 14.90
C VAL A 720 -30.67 -1.35 15.35
N TRP A 721 -29.81 -1.98 16.16
CA TRP A 721 -28.52 -1.42 16.53
C TRP A 721 -27.49 -2.52 16.79
N ILE A 722 -26.21 -2.17 16.64
CA ILE A 722 -25.09 -3.06 16.98
C ILE A 722 -24.48 -2.63 18.31
N SER A 723 -24.23 -3.60 19.19
CA SER A 723 -23.62 -3.41 20.52
C SER A 723 -22.48 -4.39 20.75
N ASN A 724 -21.74 -4.22 21.86
CA ASN A 724 -20.68 -5.14 22.32
C ASN A 724 -19.63 -5.47 21.25
N GLN A 725 -19.20 -4.46 20.48
CA GLN A 725 -18.17 -4.62 19.46
C GLN A 725 -16.78 -4.80 20.11
N ALA A 726 -16.06 -5.82 19.70
CA ALA A 726 -14.68 -6.07 20.08
C ALA A 726 -13.89 -6.62 18.89
N THR A 727 -12.61 -6.27 18.79
CA THR A 727 -11.68 -6.82 17.78
C THR A 727 -10.35 -7.23 18.39
N SER A 728 -9.61 -8.08 17.68
CA SER A 728 -8.25 -8.49 18.06
C SER A 728 -7.41 -8.84 16.82
N GLY A 729 -6.11 -9.08 16.99
CA GLY A 729 -5.24 -9.60 15.93
C GLY A 729 -4.99 -8.66 14.75
N GLY A 730 -4.98 -7.34 14.99
CA GLY A 730 -4.80 -6.34 13.93
C GLY A 730 -6.04 -6.12 13.06
N TYR A 731 -7.22 -6.57 13.50
CA TYR A 731 -8.49 -6.29 12.83
C TYR A 731 -9.23 -5.13 13.48
N SER A 732 -9.99 -4.40 12.67
CA SER A 732 -10.88 -3.32 13.11
C SER A 732 -12.26 -3.45 12.47
N LEU A 733 -13.28 -2.85 13.09
CA LEU A 733 -14.64 -2.80 12.58
C LEU A 733 -14.96 -1.37 12.14
N SER A 734 -15.76 -1.24 11.07
CA SER A 734 -16.40 0.05 10.75
C SER A 734 -17.35 0.47 11.85
N SER A 735 -17.65 1.77 11.91
CA SER A 735 -18.86 2.21 12.57
C SER A 735 -20.07 1.53 11.90
N PRO A 736 -20.98 0.92 12.68
CA PRO A 736 -22.16 0.27 12.12
C PRO A 736 -23.08 1.23 11.39
N ILE A 737 -23.63 0.81 10.25
CA ILE A 737 -24.80 1.44 9.63
C ILE A 737 -26.02 0.67 10.14
N CYS A 738 -26.99 1.38 10.72
CA CYS A 738 -28.19 0.78 11.27
C CYS A 738 -29.41 1.59 10.81
N ASN A 739 -30.21 0.99 9.94
CA ASN A 739 -31.41 1.59 9.36
C ASN A 739 -32.64 0.90 9.94
N SER A 740 -33.55 1.70 10.47
CA SER A 740 -34.83 1.21 10.96
C SER A 740 -35.68 0.63 9.83
N GLY A 741 -36.30 -0.51 10.09
CA GLY A 741 -37.35 -1.05 9.23
C GLY A 741 -38.66 -0.25 9.36
N ASP A 742 -39.56 -0.44 8.38
CA ASP A 742 -40.88 0.17 8.38
C ASP A 742 -41.97 -0.89 8.31
N ILE A 743 -42.87 -0.90 9.30
CA ILE A 743 -43.99 -1.83 9.37
C ILE A 743 -45.08 -1.53 8.33
N ILE A 744 -45.23 -0.26 7.92
CA ILE A 744 -46.20 0.18 6.93
C ILE A 744 -45.76 -0.27 5.54
N ASP A 745 -44.50 -0.01 5.20
CA ASP A 745 -43.89 -0.40 3.93
C ASP A 745 -43.39 -1.85 3.91
N LYS A 746 -43.56 -2.55 5.05
CA LYS A 746 -43.20 -3.94 5.28
C LYS A 746 -41.70 -4.25 5.11
N CYS A 747 -40.82 -3.30 5.39
CA CYS A 747 -39.37 -3.45 5.29
C CYS A 747 -38.78 -3.94 6.60
N SER A 748 -37.77 -4.82 6.54
CA SER A 748 -37.02 -5.26 7.72
C SER A 748 -36.09 -4.17 8.23
N GLY A 749 -35.69 -4.25 9.50
CA GLY A 749 -34.51 -3.53 9.98
C GLY A 749 -33.27 -4.03 9.26
N ALA A 750 -32.34 -3.13 8.97
CA ALA A 750 -31.12 -3.42 8.21
C ALA A 750 -29.90 -2.88 8.95
N ALA A 751 -28.91 -3.74 9.18
CA ALA A 751 -27.64 -3.37 9.78
C ALA A 751 -26.49 -3.77 8.85
N GLN A 752 -25.39 -3.03 8.91
CA GLN A 752 -24.18 -3.36 8.20
C GLN A 752 -22.96 -3.09 9.07
N ILE A 753 -21.96 -3.97 8.92
CA ILE A 753 -20.64 -3.77 9.48
C ILE A 753 -19.56 -4.29 8.54
N THR A 754 -18.46 -3.55 8.45
CA THR A 754 -17.27 -3.93 7.68
C THR A 754 -16.14 -4.33 8.60
N ILE A 755 -15.38 -5.33 8.19
CA ILE A 755 -14.15 -5.80 8.85
C ILE A 755 -12.97 -5.34 8.00
N PHE A 756 -12.00 -4.68 8.64
CA PHE A 756 -10.73 -4.26 8.05
C PHE A 756 -9.57 -4.94 8.77
N TRP A 757 -8.42 -4.97 8.10
CA TRP A 757 -7.15 -5.44 8.67
C TRP A 757 -6.16 -4.29 8.59
N SER A 758 -5.60 -3.89 9.73
CA SER A 758 -4.66 -2.78 9.85
C SER A 758 -3.19 -3.22 9.95
N GLY A 759 -2.90 -4.51 9.78
CA GLY A 759 -1.53 -5.04 9.65
C GLY A 759 -0.62 -4.67 10.81
N SER A 760 -0.64 -5.48 11.88
CA SER A 760 0.29 -5.39 13.01
C SER A 760 1.44 -6.38 12.91
#